data_AF-A0A9D1N568-F1
#
_entry.id   AF-A0A9D1N568-F1
#
_cell.length_a   1.000
_cell.length_b   1.000
_cell.length_c   1.000
_cell.angle_alpha   90.00
_cell.angle_beta   90.00
_cell.angle_gamma   90.00
#
_symmetry.space_group_name_H-M   'P 1'
#
loop_
_entity.id
_entity.type
_entity.pdbx_description
1 polymer ?
#
loop_
_entity_poly.entity_id
_entity_poly.type
_entity_poly.pdbx_seq_one_letter_code
_entity_poly.pdbx_strand_id
1 'polypeptide(L)'
;MMRNYAGYRRCLALLLAFALLLPAGVPAAAGGAQGSGGPVPVEVADATPTPAADAQELEIVPVSAPPDGETGATPAPSGDGAATAAPYSNNGDETGGATPAPGGNGATPTPPDSGNGATPVPSDSGNGATPVPADALQTPLPEGGTGASLAEALSALPEGLVPTGTAAVADAALVFLDFGDRDGLRPAPGARLNPVLYVSIDGGAHLRLTQELLARFGLSGAPTAALRAGAEPYAFSLALETALPAALTAADGTAHALSWRMEPPALEGYTLFAAESAAPKAARRAAPAAAAAAGGYAYALGAPASLLAARSAEHITITSSKEVSFRQSIHWVDNYDEAGARPAPEAYAQSLKVYYTLDGGQEVLLTPESWAALGFDRDGCPQPAVTADGLGVWELAFEADLPHEYTVTDAFGNRTEHTLTWRTAHELPVEGPYEPVTVTDGNAAGYPSAQGNGVYYVLLTDLSFQVNTRRGTQAIDEGVRELLDTSLTLHVETDREKREYLLSNLITREVTYIEDTDTADGICNDVLQISPTWKYNLDGSLIEYRLSAAAGSLPLDGVAGAAQGDSLTVDYRNDGVPNHAGKTDAAYPGGSVNLTLTGTRGYEAQKVWLDDGSAEAAAQRPEGTLQLWRYREGQEPGTATPVFSGGRMVEAALPGDGGAILFEENGKAIELPKYDADGFRYIYCVREYMSEGEGLSDYEQVFGAVAEQADGTAAVTDTLPAGYGAPARKEGDTFLYHGGTLSNRITDTVRVAATKVWDAAAFQSEFEDVRVELTLQSRPAGAGEDAWTDVPGADGTPVTVVLDDFYAENMTITTAAEYSRYDALGRPLEYRYVETGVYQGDGGENLLQADGLFTLQQAGMAGAARPVRYESAAVYSNGDGQTTTITNTIADRLDYHVIKLWHDEAGQPAEPPEGASITAALYRDGDLTAP
;
A
#
# COMPACT_ATOMS: atom_id res chain seq x y z
N MET A 1 3.66 10.63 -8.63
CA MET A 1 4.25 11.87 -8.05
C MET A 1 3.14 12.72 -7.44
N MET A 2 3.46 13.53 -6.41
CA MET A 2 2.55 14.48 -5.73
C MET A 2 1.29 13.89 -5.07
N ARG A 3 1.46 13.04 -4.03
CA ARG A 3 0.55 12.92 -2.87
C ARG A 3 1.32 12.35 -1.67
N ASN A 4 2.07 13.21 -0.97
CA ASN A 4 2.58 12.95 0.38
C ASN A 4 3.14 14.25 0.99
N TYR A 5 2.30 14.97 1.75
CA TYR A 5 2.65 16.24 2.39
C TYR A 5 2.03 16.44 3.79
N ALA A 6 1.38 15.41 4.34
CA ALA A 6 0.68 15.47 5.63
C ALA A 6 1.61 15.21 6.83
N GLY A 7 2.37 14.11 6.81
CA GLY A 7 3.18 13.66 7.95
C GLY A 7 4.24 14.68 8.41
N TYR A 8 4.91 15.34 7.47
CA TYR A 8 6.00 16.30 7.73
C TYR A 8 5.61 17.47 8.66
N ARG A 9 4.32 17.81 8.77
CA ARG A 9 3.85 18.90 9.65
C ARG A 9 3.73 18.52 11.13
N ARG A 10 3.63 17.25 11.50
CA ARG A 10 3.55 16.83 12.91
C ARG A 10 4.94 16.79 13.58
N CYS A 11 5.95 16.27 12.88
CA CYS A 11 7.31 16.12 13.42
C CYS A 11 7.97 17.48 13.77
N LEU A 12 7.80 18.49 12.91
CA LEU A 12 8.39 19.81 13.12
C LEU A 12 7.79 20.56 14.34
N ALA A 13 6.55 20.22 14.73
CA ALA A 13 5.87 20.85 15.87
C ALA A 13 6.39 20.35 17.22
N LEU A 14 6.75 19.06 17.34
CA LEU A 14 7.33 18.51 18.58
C LEU A 14 8.76 19.00 18.82
N LEU A 15 9.59 19.06 17.77
CA LEU A 15 11.00 19.48 17.88
C LEU A 15 11.17 20.92 18.41
N LEU A 16 10.21 21.81 18.15
CA LEU A 16 10.21 23.18 18.65
C LEU A 16 9.79 23.32 20.12
N ALA A 17 9.17 22.30 20.72
CA ALA A 17 8.68 22.34 22.10
C ALA A 17 9.75 22.01 23.15
N PHE A 18 10.82 21.30 22.77
CA PHE A 18 11.82 20.75 23.71
C PHE A 18 13.04 21.65 23.97
N ALA A 19 13.17 22.78 23.27
CA ALA A 19 14.40 23.59 23.25
C ALA A 19 14.51 24.67 24.35
N LEU A 20 13.52 24.81 25.24
CA LEU A 20 13.44 25.91 26.23
C LEU A 20 12.94 25.44 27.61
N LEU A 21 13.83 24.88 28.45
CA LEU A 21 13.61 24.81 29.91
C LEU A 21 14.90 24.48 30.69
N LEU A 22 15.53 25.50 31.29
CA LEU A 22 16.37 25.37 32.50
C LEU A 22 16.12 26.57 33.44
N PRO A 23 16.29 26.44 34.77
CA PRO A 23 15.47 27.20 35.72
C PRO A 23 16.18 28.32 36.49
N ALA A 24 15.42 29.33 36.95
CA ALA A 24 15.82 30.25 38.02
C ALA A 24 14.63 30.95 38.70
N GLY A 25 14.71 31.11 40.03
CA GLY A 25 14.22 32.32 40.74
C GLY A 25 12.72 32.46 41.08
N VAL A 26 12.36 32.11 42.32
CA VAL A 26 11.19 32.62 43.08
C VAL A 26 11.71 33.75 43.99
N PRO A 27 11.10 34.98 44.09
CA PRO A 27 9.99 35.15 45.04
C PRO A 27 8.97 36.32 44.86
N ALA A 28 7.86 36.17 45.61
CA ALA A 28 7.06 37.20 46.34
C ALA A 28 6.12 38.22 45.63
N ALA A 29 4.81 37.95 45.79
CA ALA A 29 3.73 38.81 46.34
C ALA A 29 3.50 40.28 45.87
N ALA A 30 2.24 40.62 45.50
CA ALA A 30 1.32 41.50 46.28
C ALA A 30 0.05 41.96 45.52
N GLY A 31 -1.12 41.95 46.20
CA GLY A 31 -2.35 42.71 45.85
C GLY A 31 -3.20 42.24 44.64
N GLY A 32 -4.51 42.53 44.56
CA GLY A 32 -5.44 43.06 45.58
C GLY A 32 -6.76 43.66 45.02
N ALA A 33 -7.88 43.48 45.75
CA ALA A 33 -9.21 44.15 45.63
C ALA A 33 -10.07 43.89 44.36
N GLN A 34 -11.28 43.30 44.52
CA GLN A 34 -12.63 43.94 44.49
C GLN A 34 -13.26 44.13 43.09
N GLY A 35 -14.58 44.02 42.86
CA GLY A 35 -15.73 43.63 43.70
C GLY A 35 -16.96 43.27 42.83
N SER A 36 -17.82 42.33 43.22
CA SER A 36 -19.09 42.53 43.98
C SER A 36 -20.36 42.79 43.13
N GLY A 37 -21.31 41.85 43.12
CA GLY A 37 -22.66 42.03 42.54
C GLY A 37 -23.53 40.75 42.45
N GLY A 38 -24.67 40.73 43.15
CA GLY A 38 -25.71 39.68 43.19
C GLY A 38 -26.75 40.06 44.27
N PRO A 39 -27.61 39.16 44.81
CA PRO A 39 -28.17 37.89 44.31
C PRO A 39 -29.55 38.15 43.63
N VAL A 40 -30.73 37.48 43.75
CA VAL A 40 -31.42 36.34 44.45
C VAL A 40 -32.74 36.05 43.66
N PRO A 41 -33.59 35.03 43.94
CA PRO A 41 -33.41 33.68 44.51
C PRO A 41 -34.13 32.57 43.68
N VAL A 42 -34.10 31.31 44.12
CA VAL A 42 -35.27 30.44 44.48
C VAL A 42 -34.74 29.24 45.30
N GLU A 43 -35.56 28.68 46.18
CA GLU A 43 -35.29 27.66 47.22
C GLU A 43 -35.72 26.22 46.81
N VAL A 44 -35.55 25.09 47.54
CA VAL A 44 -34.62 24.53 48.58
C VAL A 44 -34.97 23.03 48.74
N ALA A 45 -33.97 22.17 49.03
CA ALA A 45 -33.99 20.95 49.89
C ALA A 45 -32.99 19.90 49.34
N ASP A 46 -31.91 19.41 49.96
CA ASP A 46 -31.33 19.37 51.33
C ASP A 46 -31.38 17.98 52.02
N ALA A 47 -30.44 17.73 52.95
CA ALA A 47 -30.25 16.57 53.84
C ALA A 47 -29.46 15.32 53.36
N THR A 48 -28.14 15.34 53.57
CA THR A 48 -27.29 14.21 54.04
C THR A 48 -27.45 14.03 55.59
N PRO A 49 -27.00 12.96 56.31
CA PRO A 49 -25.75 12.19 56.09
C PRO A 49 -25.69 10.69 56.53
N THR A 50 -24.49 10.10 56.38
CA THR A 50 -24.05 8.78 56.88
C THR A 50 -23.71 8.79 58.39
N PRO A 51 -23.71 7.63 59.07
CA PRO A 51 -22.48 7.15 59.73
C PRO A 51 -22.27 5.62 59.62
N ALA A 52 -21.24 5.06 60.29
CA ALA A 52 -20.78 3.68 60.10
C ALA A 52 -20.40 2.93 61.40
N ALA A 53 -20.21 1.60 61.24
CA ALA A 53 -19.40 0.65 62.03
C ALA A 53 -19.99 -0.13 63.26
N ASP A 54 -19.76 -1.46 63.18
CA ASP A 54 -19.36 -2.44 64.22
C ASP A 54 -20.33 -3.24 65.13
N ALA A 55 -19.81 -4.45 65.46
CA ALA A 55 -20.10 -5.37 66.58
C ALA A 55 -21.17 -6.51 66.46
N GLN A 56 -20.70 -7.69 66.00
CA GLN A 56 -20.81 -9.06 66.58
C GLN A 56 -22.07 -9.59 67.33
N GLU A 57 -22.50 -10.83 66.98
CA GLU A 57 -22.64 -11.96 67.94
C GLU A 57 -22.53 -13.34 67.21
N LEU A 58 -22.24 -14.46 67.92
CA LEU A 58 -21.78 -15.73 67.31
C LEU A 58 -21.88 -16.99 68.23
N GLU A 59 -22.70 -18.01 67.91
CA GLU A 59 -22.64 -19.42 68.41
C GLU A 59 -23.24 -20.38 67.33
N ILE A 60 -22.59 -21.47 66.82
CA ILE A 60 -22.13 -22.77 67.40
C ILE A 60 -23.25 -23.86 67.34
N VAL A 61 -23.29 -24.76 66.32
CA VAL A 61 -22.52 -26.04 66.07
C VAL A 61 -23.16 -27.27 66.76
N PRO A 62 -23.43 -28.41 66.04
CA PRO A 62 -22.44 -29.49 65.88
C PRO A 62 -22.40 -30.27 64.53
N VAL A 63 -21.42 -31.19 64.42
CA VAL A 63 -20.89 -31.86 63.21
C VAL A 63 -21.16 -33.38 63.20
N SER A 64 -21.19 -34.04 62.02
CA SER A 64 -20.86 -35.48 61.87
C SER A 64 -20.53 -35.90 60.41
N ALA A 65 -19.58 -36.84 60.24
CA ALA A 65 -19.19 -37.55 59.01
C ALA A 65 -18.17 -38.68 59.38
N PRO A 66 -17.74 -39.58 58.47
CA PRO A 66 -18.40 -40.29 57.37
C PRO A 66 -18.65 -41.78 57.77
N PRO A 67 -18.79 -42.78 56.86
CA PRO A 67 -17.58 -43.46 56.32
C PRO A 67 -17.68 -44.07 54.88
N ASP A 68 -16.48 -44.26 54.30
CA ASP A 68 -15.94 -45.35 53.46
C ASP A 68 -16.79 -46.16 52.44
N GLY A 69 -16.18 -46.41 51.27
CA GLY A 69 -16.59 -47.47 50.33
C GLY A 69 -15.66 -47.59 49.11
N GLU A 70 -14.78 -48.61 49.09
CA GLU A 70 -13.90 -48.92 47.94
C GLU A 70 -13.80 -50.45 47.70
N THR A 71 -13.23 -50.85 46.56
CA THR A 71 -13.11 -52.23 46.00
C THR A 71 -14.43 -52.85 45.48
N GLY A 72 -14.47 -53.57 44.33
CA GLY A 72 -13.50 -53.68 43.22
C GLY A 72 -13.50 -55.07 42.53
N ALA A 73 -13.84 -55.17 41.23
CA ALA A 73 -13.61 -56.35 40.38
C ALA A 73 -13.76 -56.07 38.86
N THR A 74 -13.10 -56.89 38.02
CA THR A 74 -13.09 -56.87 36.53
C THR A 74 -14.07 -57.92 35.95
N PRO A 75 -14.46 -57.91 34.64
CA PRO A 75 -13.58 -58.42 33.56
C PRO A 75 -13.72 -57.78 32.15
N ALA A 76 -12.80 -58.13 31.25
CA ALA A 76 -12.91 -57.96 29.77
C ALA A 76 -13.20 -59.34 29.10
N PRO A 77 -13.49 -59.47 27.78
CA PRO A 77 -12.43 -59.43 26.75
C PRO A 77 -12.87 -59.06 25.29
N SER A 78 -11.98 -59.30 24.32
CA SER A 78 -12.16 -59.38 22.85
C SER A 78 -12.30 -58.08 22.04
N GLY A 79 -11.87 -58.01 20.77
CA GLY A 79 -11.13 -59.02 19.98
C GLY A 79 -10.78 -58.57 18.55
N ASP A 80 -9.84 -59.26 17.88
CA ASP A 80 -9.32 -58.91 16.55
C ASP A 80 -10.17 -59.41 15.35
N GLY A 81 -10.14 -58.66 14.25
CA GLY A 81 -9.65 -59.22 12.97
C GLY A 81 -10.62 -59.39 11.78
N ALA A 82 -10.07 -59.08 10.58
CA ALA A 82 -10.45 -59.58 9.24
C ALA A 82 -11.79 -59.15 8.61
N ALA A 83 -12.00 -59.15 7.28
CA ALA A 83 -11.11 -59.04 6.09
C ALA A 83 -11.97 -58.94 4.79
N THR A 84 -11.33 -58.84 3.60
CA THR A 84 -11.88 -59.03 2.23
C THR A 84 -12.80 -57.92 1.67
N ALA A 85 -12.96 -57.70 0.36
CA ALA A 85 -12.08 -57.92 -0.82
C ALA A 85 -12.60 -57.08 -2.03
N ALA A 86 -11.77 -56.86 -3.05
CA ALA A 86 -12.09 -56.06 -4.25
C ALA A 86 -12.95 -56.79 -5.30
N PRO A 87 -13.43 -56.07 -6.34
CA PRO A 87 -12.94 -56.39 -7.70
C PRO A 87 -12.71 -55.17 -8.65
N TYR A 88 -11.68 -55.30 -9.52
CA TYR A 88 -11.55 -54.85 -10.94
C TYR A 88 -12.15 -53.50 -11.44
N SER A 89 -11.60 -52.71 -12.38
CA SER A 89 -10.32 -52.62 -13.15
C SER A 89 -10.43 -51.36 -14.09
N ASN A 90 -9.59 -50.95 -15.06
CA ASN A 90 -8.35 -51.48 -15.70
C ASN A 90 -7.63 -50.34 -16.50
N ASN A 91 -6.33 -50.51 -16.84
CA ASN A 91 -5.50 -49.68 -17.78
C ASN A 91 -5.25 -48.20 -17.38
N GLY A 92 -4.16 -47.51 -17.73
CA GLY A 92 -3.01 -47.73 -18.66
C GLY A 92 -2.93 -46.58 -19.69
N ASP A 93 -1.80 -45.96 -20.07
CA ASP A 93 -0.35 -46.18 -19.84
C ASP A 93 0.26 -45.12 -18.86
N GLU A 94 1.44 -45.23 -18.24
CA GLU A 94 2.79 -45.76 -18.58
C GLU A 94 3.68 -44.91 -19.52
N THR A 95 4.55 -44.07 -18.92
CA THR A 95 6.02 -44.08 -19.11
C THR A 95 6.65 -42.99 -18.20
N GLY A 96 7.82 -43.18 -17.57
CA GLY A 96 8.69 -44.35 -17.64
C GLY A 96 10.17 -44.07 -17.35
N GLY A 97 10.48 -43.49 -16.18
CA GLY A 97 11.74 -43.75 -15.45
C GLY A 97 13.07 -43.15 -15.99
N ALA A 98 14.17 -43.20 -15.22
CA ALA A 98 14.33 -43.59 -13.82
C ALA A 98 15.58 -42.93 -13.20
N THR A 99 15.65 -42.85 -11.87
CA THR A 99 16.86 -42.47 -11.12
C THR A 99 17.93 -43.56 -11.23
N PRO A 100 19.24 -43.21 -11.12
CA PRO A 100 19.90 -43.51 -9.85
C PRO A 100 20.99 -42.49 -9.43
N ALA A 101 21.45 -42.62 -8.19
CA ALA A 101 22.65 -42.00 -7.60
C ALA A 101 23.43 -43.09 -6.82
N PRO A 102 24.59 -42.83 -6.17
CA PRO A 102 25.51 -41.68 -6.22
C PRO A 102 26.98 -42.07 -6.55
N GLY A 103 27.93 -41.12 -6.62
CA GLY A 103 29.36 -41.48 -6.50
C GLY A 103 30.46 -40.46 -6.93
N GLY A 104 31.17 -39.90 -5.94
CA GLY A 104 32.64 -39.78 -5.85
C GLY A 104 33.52 -39.19 -6.98
N ASN A 105 34.09 -38.01 -6.69
CA ASN A 105 35.47 -37.53 -6.98
C ASN A 105 36.19 -37.88 -8.31
N GLY A 106 36.61 -36.85 -9.07
CA GLY A 106 37.85 -36.97 -9.87
C GLY A 106 38.08 -36.02 -11.07
N ALA A 107 38.95 -35.03 -10.87
CA ALA A 107 39.86 -34.39 -11.87
C ALA A 107 39.31 -33.69 -13.14
N THR A 108 40.08 -32.68 -13.58
CA THR A 108 39.85 -31.81 -14.74
C THR A 108 40.19 -32.47 -16.09
N PRO A 109 39.45 -32.15 -17.16
CA PRO A 109 39.98 -32.23 -18.53
C PRO A 109 39.83 -30.91 -19.32
N THR A 110 40.89 -30.52 -20.04
CA THR A 110 40.84 -29.53 -21.13
C THR A 110 40.57 -30.20 -22.47
N PRO A 111 39.79 -29.56 -23.35
CA PRO A 111 40.03 -29.63 -24.80
C PRO A 111 39.69 -28.31 -25.55
N PRO A 112 39.94 -28.19 -26.87
CA PRO A 112 41.22 -28.40 -27.55
C PRO A 112 41.60 -27.22 -28.49
N ASP A 113 42.82 -27.23 -29.02
CA ASP A 113 43.34 -26.24 -30.00
C ASP A 113 43.15 -26.71 -31.45
N SER A 114 42.80 -25.77 -32.36
CA SER A 114 43.33 -25.69 -33.73
C SER A 114 42.78 -24.46 -34.49
N GLY A 115 43.62 -23.60 -35.06
CA GLY A 115 43.12 -22.44 -35.85
C GLY A 115 44.14 -21.50 -36.54
N ASN A 116 45.32 -21.97 -36.95
CA ASN A 116 46.37 -21.10 -37.50
C ASN A 116 46.08 -20.55 -38.91
N GLY A 117 46.38 -19.25 -39.11
CA GLY A 117 46.48 -18.58 -40.42
C GLY A 117 47.49 -17.43 -40.35
N ALA A 118 48.51 -17.42 -41.22
CA ALA A 118 49.73 -16.61 -41.02
C ALA A 118 50.10 -15.72 -42.21
N THR A 119 51.17 -14.92 -42.01
CA THR A 119 52.00 -14.13 -42.97
C THR A 119 51.56 -12.68 -43.27
N PRO A 120 52.48 -11.78 -43.68
CA PRO A 120 53.94 -11.70 -43.43
C PRO A 120 54.42 -10.30 -42.94
N VAL A 121 55.74 -10.12 -42.76
CA VAL A 121 56.41 -8.81 -42.56
C VAL A 121 57.34 -8.51 -43.73
N PRO A 122 57.39 -7.25 -44.23
CA PRO A 122 58.64 -6.70 -44.77
C PRO A 122 58.92 -5.23 -44.38
N SER A 123 60.08 -5.03 -43.75
CA SER A 123 61.05 -3.93 -43.87
C SER A 123 60.73 -2.59 -44.61
N ASP A 124 60.89 -1.49 -43.86
CA ASP A 124 61.87 -0.40 -44.09
C ASP A 124 61.60 0.75 -45.12
N SER A 125 62.24 1.90 -44.83
CA SER A 125 62.34 3.17 -45.56
C SER A 125 61.11 4.09 -45.64
N GLY A 126 61.29 5.40 -45.43
CA GLY A 126 60.18 6.37 -45.53
C GLY A 126 60.38 7.79 -44.97
N ASN A 127 61.51 8.47 -45.21
CA ASN A 127 61.63 9.90 -44.87
C ASN A 127 60.67 10.74 -45.74
N GLY A 128 59.72 11.45 -45.12
CA GLY A 128 58.61 12.11 -45.82
C GLY A 128 58.04 13.35 -45.12
N ALA A 129 58.87 14.33 -44.80
CA ALA A 129 58.42 15.61 -44.25
C ALA A 129 57.98 16.60 -45.35
N THR A 130 56.78 17.19 -45.23
CA THR A 130 56.30 18.36 -46.01
C THR A 130 55.05 18.94 -45.29
N PRO A 131 54.66 20.22 -45.51
CA PRO A 131 54.98 21.22 -44.50
C PRO A 131 53.79 21.99 -43.92
N VAL A 132 54.01 22.60 -42.75
CA VAL A 132 53.11 23.51 -42.02
C VAL A 132 53.95 24.74 -41.62
N PRO A 133 53.45 25.99 -41.71
CA PRO A 133 54.17 27.00 -42.50
C PRO A 133 55.18 27.87 -41.76
N ALA A 134 56.02 28.55 -42.55
CA ALA A 134 56.72 29.74 -42.11
C ALA A 134 55.73 30.93 -42.03
N ASP A 135 55.46 31.41 -40.81
CA ASP A 135 55.50 32.84 -40.47
C ASP A 135 55.20 33.06 -38.97
N ALA A 136 56.25 33.29 -38.18
CA ALA A 136 56.14 33.94 -36.87
C ALA A 136 57.51 34.52 -36.43
N LEU A 137 57.51 35.81 -36.08
CA LEU A 137 58.53 36.46 -35.25
C LEU A 137 59.98 36.37 -35.74
N GLN A 138 60.23 36.96 -36.91
CA GLN A 138 61.39 37.84 -37.00
C GLN A 138 61.25 38.98 -35.96
N THR A 139 62.32 39.30 -35.25
CA THR A 139 62.47 40.61 -34.58
C THR A 139 63.65 41.35 -35.20
N PRO A 140 63.56 42.67 -35.42
CA PRO A 140 64.37 43.35 -36.42
C PRO A 140 65.79 43.69 -35.94
N LEU A 141 66.72 43.70 -36.89
CA LEU A 141 67.96 44.48 -36.78
C LEU A 141 67.62 45.98 -36.83
N PRO A 142 68.36 46.86 -36.14
CA PRO A 142 68.12 48.30 -36.19
C PRO A 142 68.40 48.85 -37.60
N GLU A 143 67.49 49.66 -38.13
CA GLU A 143 67.69 50.35 -39.42
C GLU A 143 68.87 51.31 -39.34
N GLY A 144 69.90 51.10 -40.17
CA GLY A 144 71.20 51.76 -40.02
C GLY A 144 72.05 51.85 -41.29
N GLY A 145 71.44 51.77 -42.48
CA GLY A 145 72.15 51.99 -43.74
C GLY A 145 71.44 51.41 -44.96
N THR A 146 71.55 52.11 -46.09
CA THR A 146 71.13 51.60 -47.41
C THR A 146 72.13 50.59 -47.93
N GLY A 147 72.03 49.34 -47.46
CA GLY A 147 72.87 48.23 -47.90
C GLY A 147 72.41 47.65 -49.24
N ALA A 148 73.32 47.60 -50.22
CA ALA A 148 73.05 47.02 -51.53
C ALA A 148 72.81 45.50 -51.46
N SER A 149 72.05 44.97 -52.42
CA SER A 149 71.78 43.53 -52.54
C SER A 149 73.02 42.73 -52.95
N LEU A 150 72.99 41.42 -52.71
CA LEU A 150 74.05 40.48 -53.13
C LEU A 150 74.38 40.59 -54.63
N ALA A 151 73.36 40.83 -55.47
CA ALA A 151 73.52 40.98 -56.92
C ALA A 151 74.25 42.29 -57.29
N GLU A 152 73.94 43.39 -56.60
CA GLU A 152 74.59 44.69 -56.82
C GLU A 152 76.08 44.63 -56.42
N ALA A 153 76.39 44.04 -55.25
CA ALA A 153 77.77 43.86 -54.79
C ALA A 153 78.61 42.96 -55.72
N LEU A 154 78.01 41.89 -56.29
CA LEU A 154 78.68 41.01 -57.26
C LEU A 154 78.88 41.68 -58.64
N SER A 155 77.95 42.55 -59.05
CA SER A 155 78.02 43.23 -60.35
C SER A 155 78.98 44.44 -60.38
N ALA A 156 79.33 44.99 -59.22
CA ALA A 156 80.34 46.04 -59.08
C ALA A 156 81.79 45.54 -59.21
N LEU A 157 82.01 44.22 -59.13
CA LEU A 157 83.35 43.61 -59.14
C LEU A 157 83.73 43.07 -60.55
N PRO A 158 84.93 43.38 -61.07
CA PRO A 158 85.38 42.87 -62.36
C PRO A 158 85.62 41.36 -62.34
N GLU A 159 85.67 40.75 -63.53
CA GLU A 159 86.05 39.34 -63.69
C GLU A 159 87.57 39.17 -63.64
N GLY A 160 88.04 37.97 -63.28
CA GLY A 160 89.47 37.66 -63.20
C GLY A 160 90.20 38.18 -61.96
N LEU A 161 89.47 38.49 -60.88
CA LEU A 161 90.05 38.86 -59.58
C LEU A 161 90.97 37.76 -59.03
N VAL A 162 92.10 38.16 -58.44
CA VAL A 162 93.03 37.28 -57.74
C VAL A 162 92.92 37.54 -56.23
N PRO A 163 92.72 36.50 -55.38
CA PRO A 163 92.76 36.65 -53.92
C PRO A 163 94.17 37.02 -53.45
N THR A 164 94.30 38.06 -52.62
CA THR A 164 95.59 38.53 -52.09
C THR A 164 95.57 38.79 -50.58
N GLY A 165 96.75 38.68 -49.97
CA GLY A 165 96.92 38.75 -48.51
C GLY A 165 96.26 37.59 -47.75
N THR A 166 96.18 37.72 -46.43
CA THR A 166 95.47 36.78 -45.57
C THR A 166 94.73 37.56 -44.49
N ALA A 167 93.41 37.35 -44.41
CA ALA A 167 92.57 38.01 -43.42
C ALA A 167 92.79 37.39 -42.04
N ALA A 168 92.94 38.25 -41.04
CA ALA A 168 92.77 37.84 -39.65
C ALA A 168 91.27 37.71 -39.37
N VAL A 169 90.74 36.49 -39.45
CA VAL A 169 89.39 36.17 -38.96
C VAL A 169 89.51 35.86 -37.47
N ALA A 170 88.66 36.43 -36.63
CA ALA A 170 88.63 36.09 -35.22
C ALA A 170 88.10 34.65 -35.03
N ASP A 171 88.78 33.87 -34.19
CA ASP A 171 88.23 32.64 -33.61
C ASP A 171 86.89 33.00 -32.93
N ALA A 172 85.80 32.31 -33.27
CA ALA A 172 84.53 32.54 -32.62
C ALA A 172 84.55 31.87 -31.24
N ALA A 173 84.56 32.67 -30.17
CA ALA A 173 84.45 32.16 -28.81
C ALA A 173 83.10 31.46 -28.63
N LEU A 174 83.12 30.30 -27.97
CA LEU A 174 81.99 29.40 -27.78
C LEU A 174 81.82 29.04 -26.31
N VAL A 175 80.57 28.98 -25.85
CA VAL A 175 80.20 28.42 -24.54
C VAL A 175 79.16 27.33 -24.74
N PHE A 176 79.38 26.16 -24.14
CA PHE A 176 78.39 25.08 -24.08
C PHE A 176 77.70 25.07 -22.71
N LEU A 177 76.37 25.21 -22.72
CA LEU A 177 75.49 25.22 -21.56
C LEU A 177 74.69 23.91 -21.56
N ASP A 178 75.40 22.83 -21.23
CA ASP A 178 75.00 21.42 -21.34
C ASP A 178 75.30 20.59 -20.07
N PHE A 179 75.53 21.29 -18.96
CA PHE A 179 75.87 20.70 -17.66
C PHE A 179 77.13 19.80 -17.66
N GLY A 180 78.05 20.04 -18.59
CA GLY A 180 79.34 19.33 -18.66
C GLY A 180 79.35 18.15 -19.63
N ASP A 181 78.62 18.27 -20.75
CA ASP A 181 78.38 17.21 -21.73
C ASP A 181 77.73 15.94 -21.13
N ARG A 182 76.78 16.16 -20.21
CA ARG A 182 76.11 15.07 -19.47
C ARG A 182 75.45 14.03 -20.39
N ASP A 183 74.89 14.50 -21.51
CA ASP A 183 74.13 13.67 -22.45
C ASP A 183 74.98 13.17 -23.63
N GLY A 184 76.29 13.48 -23.67
CA GLY A 184 77.23 13.02 -24.70
C GLY A 184 76.97 13.59 -26.11
N LEU A 185 76.29 14.74 -26.19
CA LEU A 185 75.90 15.39 -27.45
C LEU A 185 76.89 16.47 -27.91
N ARG A 186 77.85 16.87 -27.08
CA ARG A 186 78.82 17.91 -27.43
C ARG A 186 79.81 17.38 -28.49
N PRO A 187 80.08 18.13 -29.58
CA PRO A 187 81.15 17.77 -30.50
C PRO A 187 82.52 17.74 -29.78
N ALA A 188 83.26 16.66 -29.95
CA ALA A 188 84.57 16.49 -29.32
C ALA A 188 85.58 17.57 -29.78
N PRO A 189 86.57 17.95 -28.94
CA PRO A 189 87.68 18.80 -29.36
C PRO A 189 88.38 18.24 -30.61
N GLY A 190 88.57 19.07 -31.63
CA GLY A 190 89.06 18.67 -32.95
C GLY A 190 87.97 18.35 -33.97
N ALA A 191 86.68 18.31 -33.59
CA ALA A 191 85.58 18.19 -34.53
C ALA A 191 85.58 19.33 -35.55
N ARG A 192 85.40 18.99 -36.84
CA ARG A 192 85.24 19.98 -37.91
C ARG A 192 83.77 20.39 -38.01
N LEU A 193 83.51 21.66 -37.76
CA LEU A 193 82.21 22.28 -37.92
C LEU A 193 82.24 23.20 -39.15
N ASN A 194 81.10 23.35 -39.81
CA ASN A 194 80.94 24.16 -41.02
C ASN A 194 80.27 25.49 -40.67
N PRO A 195 81.03 26.55 -40.28
CA PRO A 195 80.44 27.82 -39.90
C PRO A 195 79.73 28.51 -41.06
N VAL A 196 78.78 29.38 -40.74
CA VAL A 196 78.27 30.35 -41.70
C VAL A 196 79.22 31.54 -41.70
N LEU A 197 79.92 31.74 -42.82
CA LEU A 197 80.77 32.92 -43.00
C LEU A 197 80.01 34.05 -43.69
N TYR A 198 80.40 35.28 -43.35
CA TYR A 198 79.91 36.50 -43.96
C TYR A 198 81.11 37.37 -44.38
N VAL A 199 81.07 37.91 -45.59
CA VAL A 199 82.10 38.79 -46.16
C VAL A 199 81.54 40.20 -46.35
N SER A 200 82.29 41.21 -45.97
CA SER A 200 82.08 42.60 -46.38
C SER A 200 83.21 42.99 -47.33
N ILE A 201 82.86 43.78 -48.35
CA ILE A 201 83.77 44.24 -49.41
C ILE A 201 83.81 45.76 -49.32
N ASP A 202 85.02 46.32 -49.23
CA ASP A 202 85.31 47.77 -49.06
C ASP A 202 84.52 48.45 -47.90
N GLY A 203 84.18 47.68 -46.86
CA GLY A 203 83.42 48.17 -45.71
C GLY A 203 81.89 48.25 -45.91
N GLY A 204 81.37 47.65 -46.99
CA GLY A 204 79.93 47.50 -47.22
C GLY A 204 79.24 46.53 -46.26
N ALA A 205 77.98 46.19 -46.53
CA ALA A 205 77.21 45.24 -45.72
C ALA A 205 77.85 43.84 -45.72
N HIS A 206 77.73 43.10 -44.61
CA HIS A 206 78.20 41.71 -44.50
C HIS A 206 77.23 40.76 -45.23
N LEU A 207 77.67 40.20 -46.35
CA LEU A 207 76.95 39.26 -47.19
C LEU A 207 77.32 37.81 -46.84
N ARG A 208 76.35 36.92 -46.73
CA ARG A 208 76.59 35.49 -46.46
C ARG A 208 77.40 34.86 -47.60
N LEU A 209 78.46 34.13 -47.27
CA LEU A 209 79.30 33.43 -48.23
C LEU A 209 78.51 32.33 -48.95
N THR A 210 78.37 32.47 -50.27
CA THR A 210 77.72 31.49 -51.17
C THR A 210 78.75 30.71 -51.98
N GLN A 211 78.32 29.63 -52.66
CA GLN A 211 79.16 28.91 -53.63
C GLN A 211 79.64 29.81 -54.79
N GLU A 212 78.83 30.79 -55.19
CA GLU A 212 79.18 31.78 -56.21
C GLU A 212 80.30 32.72 -55.73
N LEU A 213 80.23 33.19 -54.48
CA LEU A 213 81.29 33.98 -53.85
C LEU A 213 82.57 33.16 -53.63
N LEU A 214 82.47 31.90 -53.20
CA LEU A 214 83.62 30.99 -53.08
C LEU A 214 84.37 30.85 -54.41
N ALA A 215 83.63 30.66 -55.52
CA ALA A 215 84.21 30.60 -56.86
C ALA A 215 84.82 31.94 -57.31
N ARG A 216 84.11 33.06 -57.11
CA ARG A 216 84.60 34.43 -57.39
C ARG A 216 85.88 34.78 -56.62
N PHE A 217 86.10 34.20 -55.44
CA PHE A 217 87.28 34.44 -54.61
C PHE A 217 88.40 33.40 -54.81
N GLY A 218 88.26 32.46 -55.76
CA GLY A 218 89.27 31.44 -56.05
C GLY A 218 89.46 30.38 -54.95
N LEU A 219 88.49 30.21 -54.06
CA LEU A 219 88.56 29.26 -52.94
C LEU A 219 88.13 27.86 -53.41
N SER A 220 89.01 26.87 -53.27
CA SER A 220 88.84 25.51 -53.80
C SER A 220 87.83 24.62 -53.06
N GLY A 221 87.11 25.17 -52.08
CA GLY A 221 86.09 24.48 -51.30
C GLY A 221 85.54 25.39 -50.19
N ALA A 222 84.44 24.97 -49.56
CA ALA A 222 83.92 25.67 -48.38
C ALA A 222 84.93 25.54 -47.21
N PRO A 223 85.30 26.64 -46.55
CA PRO A 223 86.30 26.61 -45.47
C PRO A 223 85.73 25.97 -44.20
N THR A 224 86.45 24.98 -43.65
CA THR A 224 86.09 24.33 -42.39
C THR A 224 86.71 25.06 -41.19
N ALA A 225 86.07 24.93 -40.03
CA ALA A 225 86.64 25.35 -38.76
C ALA A 225 86.72 24.18 -37.78
N ALA A 226 87.83 24.08 -37.05
CA ALA A 226 88.02 23.11 -35.99
C ALA A 226 87.56 23.67 -34.64
N LEU A 227 86.76 22.90 -33.91
CA LEU A 227 86.41 23.19 -32.53
C LEU A 227 87.62 22.92 -31.62
N ARG A 228 88.00 23.89 -30.80
CA ARG A 228 89.13 23.83 -29.85
C ARG A 228 88.61 24.00 -28.43
N ALA A 229 89.10 23.20 -27.49
CA ALA A 229 88.81 23.40 -26.07
C ALA A 229 89.53 24.66 -25.55
N GLY A 230 88.84 25.44 -24.71
CA GLY A 230 89.40 26.57 -23.98
C GLY A 230 90.03 26.15 -22.65
N ALA A 231 90.27 27.12 -21.77
CA ALA A 231 90.81 26.87 -20.43
C ALA A 231 89.78 26.29 -19.44
N GLU A 232 88.49 26.52 -19.69
CA GLU A 232 87.37 26.07 -18.85
C GLU A 232 86.60 24.94 -19.56
N PRO A 233 86.04 23.94 -18.83
CA PRO A 233 85.43 22.75 -19.43
C PRO A 233 84.11 23.00 -20.20
N TYR A 234 83.60 24.23 -20.15
CA TYR A 234 82.44 24.71 -20.92
C TYR A 234 82.81 25.74 -22.00
N ALA A 235 84.07 26.20 -22.04
CA ALA A 235 84.53 27.24 -22.96
C ALA A 235 85.34 26.63 -24.11
N PHE A 236 85.10 27.12 -25.32
CA PHE A 236 85.69 26.62 -26.57
C PHE A 236 86.00 27.79 -27.51
N SER A 237 86.79 27.55 -28.55
CA SER A 237 86.84 28.43 -29.73
C SER A 237 86.58 27.64 -31.01
N LEU A 238 85.92 28.25 -31.98
CA LEU A 238 85.79 27.73 -33.33
C LEU A 238 86.76 28.50 -34.23
N ALA A 239 87.74 27.78 -34.78
CA ALA A 239 88.88 28.37 -35.49
C ALA A 239 88.95 27.90 -36.94
N LEU A 240 89.01 28.82 -37.90
CA LEU A 240 89.13 28.46 -39.32
C LEU A 240 90.46 27.74 -39.60
N GLU A 241 90.37 26.65 -40.35
CA GLU A 241 91.54 25.88 -40.81
C GLU A 241 92.03 26.34 -42.19
N THR A 242 91.17 27.05 -42.93
CA THR A 242 91.47 27.62 -44.25
C THR A 242 91.74 29.12 -44.11
N ALA A 243 92.91 29.58 -44.56
CA ALA A 243 93.23 30.99 -44.67
C ALA A 243 92.33 31.68 -45.72
N LEU A 244 91.66 32.78 -45.34
CA LEU A 244 90.82 33.57 -46.24
C LEU A 244 91.58 34.79 -46.80
N PRO A 245 91.28 35.28 -48.01
CA PRO A 245 91.92 36.47 -48.56
C PRO A 245 91.57 37.74 -47.78
N ALA A 246 92.54 38.65 -47.66
CA ALA A 246 92.34 39.99 -47.10
C ALA A 246 91.90 41.02 -48.16
N ALA A 247 92.15 40.73 -49.44
CA ALA A 247 91.73 41.56 -50.54
C ALA A 247 91.48 40.73 -51.81
N LEU A 248 90.78 41.32 -52.77
CA LEU A 248 90.67 40.85 -54.16
C LEU A 248 91.34 41.88 -55.06
N THR A 249 92.31 41.46 -55.86
CA THR A 249 93.06 42.37 -56.75
C THR A 249 92.68 42.10 -58.20
N ALA A 250 92.27 43.15 -58.92
CA ALA A 250 91.93 43.12 -60.34
C ALA A 250 93.20 43.16 -61.22
N ALA A 251 93.05 42.78 -62.49
CA ALA A 251 94.16 42.75 -63.46
C ALA A 251 94.76 44.14 -63.78
N ASP A 252 94.08 45.23 -63.41
CA ASP A 252 94.56 46.61 -63.50
C ASP A 252 95.33 47.10 -62.25
N GLY A 253 95.37 46.28 -61.19
CA GLY A 253 96.02 46.60 -59.90
C GLY A 253 95.09 47.18 -58.84
N THR A 254 93.80 47.40 -59.13
CA THR A 254 92.81 47.83 -58.13
C THR A 254 92.61 46.73 -57.09
N ALA A 255 92.61 47.08 -55.79
CA ALA A 255 92.45 46.13 -54.69
C ALA A 255 91.22 46.48 -53.83
N HIS A 256 90.29 45.53 -53.74
CA HIS A 256 89.10 45.61 -52.89
C HIS A 256 89.38 44.92 -51.55
N ALA A 257 89.17 45.60 -50.44
CA ALA A 257 89.42 45.06 -49.10
C ALA A 257 88.30 44.12 -48.65
N LEU A 258 88.66 42.97 -48.07
CA LEU A 258 87.72 42.01 -47.51
C LEU A 258 87.79 41.99 -45.98
N SER A 259 86.64 42.09 -45.31
CA SER A 259 86.51 41.77 -43.89
C SER A 259 85.53 40.60 -43.69
N TRP A 260 85.82 39.77 -42.70
CA TRP A 260 85.16 38.47 -42.53
C TRP A 260 84.58 38.34 -41.12
N ARG A 261 83.31 37.94 -41.04
CA ARG A 261 82.62 37.53 -39.81
C ARG A 261 82.31 36.04 -39.88
N MET A 262 82.48 35.34 -38.77
CA MET A 262 82.16 33.92 -38.62
C MET A 262 81.02 33.74 -37.63
N GLU A 263 80.04 32.92 -38.02
CA GLU A 263 78.95 32.48 -37.15
C GLU A 263 79.01 30.94 -37.04
N PRO A 264 79.02 30.36 -35.82
CA PRO A 264 78.97 28.92 -35.63
C PRO A 264 77.71 28.29 -36.27
N PRO A 265 77.75 27.03 -36.73
CA PRO A 265 76.55 26.37 -37.26
C PRO A 265 75.54 26.05 -36.15
N ALA A 266 74.29 25.81 -36.51
CA ALA A 266 73.38 25.09 -35.61
C ALA A 266 73.92 23.68 -35.34
N LEU A 267 73.75 23.18 -34.11
CA LEU A 267 74.06 21.81 -33.71
C LEU A 267 72.77 21.10 -33.30
N GLU A 268 72.64 19.84 -33.69
CA GLU A 268 71.48 19.03 -33.31
C GLU A 268 71.43 18.84 -31.79
N GLY A 269 70.25 18.98 -31.19
CA GLY A 269 70.10 18.99 -29.73
C GLY A 269 70.49 20.32 -29.03
N TYR A 270 70.81 21.39 -29.77
CA TYR A 270 71.21 22.69 -29.20
C TYR A 270 70.52 23.90 -29.83
N THR A 271 70.19 24.89 -29.00
CA THR A 271 69.82 26.25 -29.41
C THR A 271 71.05 27.16 -29.39
N LEU A 272 71.34 27.86 -30.49
CA LEU A 272 72.46 28.80 -30.63
C LEU A 272 72.02 30.24 -30.31
N PHE A 273 72.80 30.93 -29.48
CA PHE A 273 72.59 32.33 -29.09
C PHE A 273 73.83 33.18 -29.38
N ALA A 274 73.63 34.42 -29.85
CA ALA A 274 74.69 35.42 -30.01
C ALA A 274 74.64 36.46 -28.88
N ALA A 275 75.79 36.88 -28.34
CA ALA A 275 75.87 37.74 -27.15
C ALA A 275 75.18 39.12 -27.28
N GLU A 276 74.97 39.63 -28.50
CA GLU A 276 74.32 40.91 -28.77
C GLU A 276 72.79 40.82 -28.87
N SER A 277 72.21 39.61 -28.86
CA SER A 277 70.76 39.40 -28.99
C SER A 277 70.00 39.63 -27.68
N ALA A 278 68.86 40.31 -27.76
CA ALA A 278 68.09 40.76 -26.60
C ALA A 278 67.23 39.66 -25.95
N ALA A 279 67.88 38.66 -25.33
CA ALA A 279 67.21 37.60 -24.59
C ALA A 279 66.35 38.16 -23.41
N PRO A 280 65.16 37.56 -23.14
CA PRO A 280 64.24 38.05 -22.12
C PRO A 280 64.80 37.97 -20.69
N LYS A 281 64.22 38.78 -19.81
CA LYS A 281 64.75 39.16 -18.48
C LYS A 281 65.11 37.99 -17.54
N ALA A 282 64.52 36.80 -17.75
CA ALA A 282 64.81 35.58 -17.00
C ALA A 282 66.21 34.99 -17.28
N ALA A 283 66.74 35.11 -18.51
CA ALA A 283 68.01 34.51 -18.92
C ALA A 283 69.27 35.24 -18.37
N ARG A 284 69.10 36.18 -17.43
CA ARG A 284 70.18 37.09 -16.97
C ARG A 284 70.91 36.66 -15.69
N ARG A 285 70.61 35.52 -15.09
CA ARG A 285 71.31 34.97 -13.91
C ARG A 285 71.99 33.62 -14.18
N ALA A 286 73.01 33.64 -15.04
CA ALA A 286 74.15 32.70 -15.09
C ALA A 286 74.97 32.95 -16.38
N ALA A 287 74.34 32.69 -17.53
CA ALA A 287 74.98 32.63 -18.84
C ALA A 287 75.73 33.90 -19.31
N PRO A 288 75.24 35.15 -19.09
CA PRO A 288 75.83 36.30 -19.78
C PRO A 288 77.27 36.63 -19.39
N ALA A 289 77.71 36.33 -18.17
CA ALA A 289 78.99 36.80 -17.64
C ALA A 289 80.20 36.23 -18.41
N ALA A 290 80.19 34.94 -18.72
CA ALA A 290 81.27 34.30 -19.47
C ALA A 290 81.21 34.65 -20.97
N ALA A 291 80.02 34.61 -21.58
CA ALA A 291 79.85 34.88 -23.01
C ALA A 291 80.15 36.35 -23.38
N ALA A 292 79.74 37.31 -22.55
CA ALA A 292 80.00 38.73 -22.78
C ALA A 292 81.47 39.11 -22.49
N ALA A 293 82.17 38.40 -21.60
CA ALA A 293 83.60 38.60 -21.36
C ALA A 293 84.48 38.10 -22.53
N ALA A 294 83.97 37.17 -23.35
CA ALA A 294 84.67 36.59 -24.49
C ALA A 294 84.18 37.07 -25.87
N GLY A 295 83.10 37.86 -25.94
CA GLY A 295 82.52 38.38 -27.19
C GLY A 295 81.96 37.29 -28.13
N GLY A 296 81.45 36.19 -27.57
CA GLY A 296 81.18 34.95 -28.30
C GLY A 296 79.71 34.58 -28.53
N TYR A 297 79.52 33.33 -28.92
CA TYR A 297 78.22 32.65 -29.02
C TYR A 297 78.07 31.58 -27.92
N ALA A 298 76.85 31.17 -27.64
CA ALA A 298 76.56 30.09 -26.71
C ALA A 298 75.60 29.05 -27.32
N TYR A 299 75.90 27.77 -27.13
CA TYR A 299 75.00 26.65 -27.36
C TYR A 299 74.38 26.23 -26.04
N ALA A 300 73.05 26.29 -25.91
CA ALA A 300 72.34 25.71 -24.76
C ALA A 300 71.49 24.52 -25.22
N LEU A 301 71.35 23.50 -24.37
CA LEU A 301 70.64 22.27 -24.74
C LEU A 301 69.19 22.56 -25.17
N GLY A 302 68.76 21.92 -26.27
CA GLY A 302 67.55 22.21 -27.04
C GLY A 302 66.24 21.71 -26.42
N ALA A 303 65.98 22.03 -25.15
CA ALA A 303 64.67 21.85 -24.53
C ALA A 303 63.88 23.18 -24.51
N PRO A 304 62.53 23.16 -24.59
CA PRO A 304 61.74 24.37 -24.41
C PRO A 304 61.97 24.98 -23.02
N ALA A 305 61.95 26.31 -22.94
CA ALA A 305 62.35 27.05 -21.73
C ALA A 305 61.51 26.73 -20.46
N SER A 306 60.37 26.06 -20.60
CA SER A 306 59.56 25.51 -19.50
C SER A 306 60.23 24.36 -18.74
N LEU A 307 61.23 23.67 -19.32
CA LEU A 307 61.89 22.52 -18.70
C LEU A 307 63.17 22.90 -17.91
N LEU A 308 63.74 24.07 -18.20
CA LEU A 308 64.89 24.64 -17.47
C LEU A 308 64.55 25.19 -16.08
N ALA A 309 63.26 25.31 -15.75
CA ALA A 309 62.79 25.69 -14.41
C ALA A 309 62.45 24.49 -13.50
N ALA A 310 62.54 23.26 -14.00
CA ALA A 310 62.06 22.06 -13.31
C ALA A 310 63.11 20.93 -13.19
N ARG A 311 64.35 21.16 -13.62
CA ARG A 311 65.48 20.21 -13.53
C ARG A 311 66.82 20.84 -13.14
N SER A 312 66.79 22.00 -12.49
CA SER A 312 67.83 22.34 -11.52
C SER A 312 67.83 21.29 -10.42
N ALA A 313 68.99 20.73 -10.07
CA ALA A 313 69.13 19.89 -8.90
C ALA A 313 69.11 20.80 -7.65
N GLU A 314 67.93 21.15 -7.19
CA GLU A 314 67.75 21.83 -5.91
C GLU A 314 68.08 20.82 -4.80
N HIS A 315 69.06 21.11 -3.95
CA HIS A 315 69.38 20.22 -2.83
C HIS A 315 68.39 20.47 -1.70
N ILE A 316 67.21 19.87 -1.82
CA ILE A 316 66.23 19.77 -0.75
C ILE A 316 66.88 19.04 0.43
N THR A 317 66.90 19.74 1.56
CA THR A 317 67.40 19.22 2.83
C THR A 317 66.22 19.20 3.79
N ILE A 318 65.82 18.03 4.26
CA ILE A 318 64.84 17.94 5.36
C ILE A 318 65.54 18.44 6.62
N THR A 319 65.06 19.53 7.20
CA THR A 319 65.67 20.22 8.34
C THR A 319 65.00 19.78 9.64
N SER A 320 63.69 19.52 9.61
CA SER A 320 62.99 18.74 10.61
C SER A 320 61.91 17.86 9.96
N SER A 321 61.67 16.71 10.56
CA SER A 321 60.59 15.78 10.22
C SER A 321 59.61 15.67 11.39
N LYS A 322 58.43 15.13 11.10
CA LYS A 322 57.36 14.91 12.06
C LYS A 322 56.64 13.61 11.73
N GLU A 323 56.56 12.74 12.73
CA GLU A 323 55.74 11.55 12.71
C GLU A 323 54.26 11.91 12.45
N VAL A 324 53.70 11.33 11.38
CA VAL A 324 52.28 11.40 11.04
C VAL A 324 51.75 9.97 11.01
N SER A 325 51.01 9.64 12.06
CA SER A 325 50.45 8.30 12.31
C SER A 325 48.93 8.33 12.35
N PHE A 326 48.30 7.38 11.66
CA PHE A 326 46.88 7.04 11.75
C PHE A 326 46.74 5.52 11.73
N ARG A 327 45.93 4.95 12.62
CA ARG A 327 45.59 3.53 12.65
C ARG A 327 44.11 3.38 13.02
N GLN A 328 43.40 2.51 12.30
CA GLN A 328 41.98 2.25 12.49
C GLN A 328 41.70 0.76 12.24
N SER A 329 41.14 0.07 13.24
CA SER A 329 40.60 -1.28 13.04
C SER A 329 39.27 -1.20 12.28
N ILE A 330 39.11 -2.06 11.30
CA ILE A 330 37.91 -2.21 10.46
C ILE A 330 37.47 -3.67 10.56
N HIS A 331 36.18 -3.91 10.83
CA HIS A 331 35.63 -5.25 11.03
C HIS A 331 34.53 -5.50 10.00
N TRP A 332 34.74 -6.45 9.10
CA TRP A 332 33.74 -6.86 8.12
C TRP A 332 32.86 -7.97 8.72
N VAL A 333 31.59 -7.64 8.95
CA VAL A 333 30.62 -8.52 9.62
C VAL A 333 29.64 -9.05 8.58
N ASP A 334 30.18 -9.91 7.69
CA ASP A 334 29.62 -10.23 6.38
C ASP A 334 29.76 -11.72 5.98
N ASN A 335 30.11 -12.60 6.94
CA ASN A 335 30.30 -14.03 6.73
C ASN A 335 31.28 -14.36 5.56
N TYR A 336 32.46 -13.74 5.58
CA TYR A 336 33.52 -13.88 4.57
C TYR A 336 33.15 -13.29 3.20
N ASP A 337 32.56 -12.09 3.19
CA ASP A 337 32.03 -11.39 2.01
C ASP A 337 31.02 -12.24 1.23
N GLU A 338 30.02 -12.80 1.92
CA GLU A 338 28.99 -13.64 1.27
C GLU A 338 28.15 -12.86 0.24
N ALA A 339 28.17 -11.53 0.30
CA ALA A 339 27.52 -10.63 -0.65
C ALA A 339 28.38 -10.34 -1.90
N GLY A 340 29.68 -10.68 -1.90
CA GLY A 340 30.62 -10.34 -2.98
C GLY A 340 30.76 -8.83 -3.22
N ALA A 341 30.57 -8.03 -2.16
CA ALA A 341 30.41 -6.59 -2.19
C ALA A 341 31.51 -5.84 -1.41
N ARG A 342 32.43 -6.56 -0.76
CA ARG A 342 33.56 -5.95 -0.05
C ARG A 342 34.54 -5.33 -1.08
N PRO A 343 35.01 -4.09 -0.89
CA PRO A 343 36.02 -3.50 -1.76
C PRO A 343 37.36 -4.25 -1.65
N ALA A 344 38.26 -4.09 -2.63
CA ALA A 344 39.63 -4.59 -2.49
C ALA A 344 40.41 -3.81 -1.40
N PRO A 345 41.34 -4.43 -0.64
CA PRO A 345 42.14 -3.74 0.38
C PRO A 345 42.87 -2.49 -0.14
N GLU A 346 43.39 -2.54 -1.37
CA GLU A 346 44.10 -1.44 -2.03
C GLU A 346 43.16 -0.30 -2.48
N ALA A 347 41.88 -0.61 -2.70
CA ALA A 347 40.85 0.39 -2.93
C ALA A 347 40.38 0.99 -1.60
N TYR A 348 40.20 0.16 -0.56
CA TYR A 348 39.83 0.65 0.78
C TYR A 348 40.94 1.53 1.39
N ALA A 349 42.22 1.24 1.14
CA ALA A 349 43.34 2.07 1.60
C ALA A 349 43.21 3.54 1.16
N GLN A 350 42.63 3.77 -0.02
CA GLN A 350 42.40 5.11 -0.57
C GLN A 350 41.26 5.87 0.14
N SER A 351 40.54 5.27 1.10
CA SER A 351 39.60 5.99 1.99
C SER A 351 40.32 6.95 2.95
N LEU A 352 41.59 6.68 3.27
CA LEU A 352 42.41 7.58 4.06
C LEU A 352 43.08 8.61 3.16
N LYS A 353 42.62 9.85 3.21
CA LYS A 353 43.26 10.99 2.57
C LYS A 353 44.30 11.59 3.51
N VAL A 354 45.53 11.78 3.03
CA VAL A 354 46.57 12.55 3.73
C VAL A 354 46.73 13.88 3.02
N TYR A 355 46.75 14.98 3.76
CA TYR A 355 46.84 16.34 3.23
C TYR A 355 48.04 17.07 3.83
N TYR A 356 48.59 18.02 3.07
CA TYR A 356 49.58 18.97 3.54
C TYR A 356 49.20 20.41 3.23
N THR A 357 49.77 21.35 3.98
CA THR A 357 49.77 22.79 3.69
C THR A 357 51.23 23.27 3.62
N LEU A 358 51.60 23.91 2.52
CA LEU A 358 52.92 24.53 2.35
C LEU A 358 52.86 26.00 2.77
N ASP A 359 53.74 26.42 3.69
CA ASP A 359 53.91 27.79 4.19
C ASP A 359 52.61 28.48 4.67
N GLY A 360 51.66 27.68 5.20
CA GLY A 360 50.34 28.16 5.61
C GLY A 360 49.39 28.53 4.46
N GLY A 361 49.71 28.09 3.24
CA GLY A 361 48.90 28.23 2.04
C GLY A 361 47.71 27.26 1.98
N GLN A 362 47.30 26.89 0.77
CA GLN A 362 46.17 25.98 0.56
C GLN A 362 46.50 24.54 1.01
N GLU A 363 45.46 23.83 1.43
CA GLU A 363 45.53 22.39 1.70
C GLU A 363 45.54 21.60 0.39
N VAL A 364 46.48 20.67 0.26
CA VAL A 364 46.73 19.86 -0.94
C VAL A 364 46.73 18.38 -0.56
N LEU A 365 46.05 17.55 -1.35
CA LEU A 365 46.04 16.09 -1.17
C LEU A 365 47.43 15.52 -1.50
N LEU A 366 47.96 14.65 -0.65
CA LEU A 366 49.17 13.88 -0.91
C LEU A 366 48.89 12.83 -1.99
N THR A 367 49.56 12.99 -3.14
CA THR A 367 49.62 12.01 -4.23
C THR A 367 51.07 11.97 -4.74
N PRO A 368 51.48 10.97 -5.54
CA PRO A 368 52.81 10.96 -6.16
C PRO A 368 53.12 12.21 -6.99
N GLU A 369 52.11 12.87 -7.55
CA GLU A 369 52.24 14.15 -8.27
C GLU A 369 52.52 15.33 -7.33
N SER A 370 51.77 15.46 -6.23
CA SER A 370 51.93 16.59 -5.31
C SER A 370 53.19 16.46 -4.45
N TRP A 371 53.57 15.22 -4.09
CA TRP A 371 54.85 14.90 -3.47
C TRP A 371 56.04 15.22 -4.37
N ALA A 372 55.97 14.88 -5.66
CA ALA A 372 56.98 15.28 -6.64
C ALA A 372 57.00 16.79 -6.90
N ALA A 373 55.86 17.49 -6.74
CA ALA A 373 55.78 18.95 -6.85
C ALA A 373 56.41 19.69 -5.66
N LEU A 374 56.60 19.01 -4.51
CA LEU A 374 57.45 19.49 -3.41
C LEU A 374 58.96 19.22 -3.67
N GLY A 375 59.29 18.53 -4.76
CA GLY A 375 60.66 18.17 -5.16
C GLY A 375 61.21 16.88 -4.55
N PHE A 376 60.39 16.11 -3.83
CA PHE A 376 60.74 14.77 -3.34
C PHE A 376 60.64 13.72 -4.45
N ASP A 377 61.21 12.53 -4.23
CA ASP A 377 61.12 11.44 -5.19
C ASP A 377 59.68 10.89 -5.28
N ARG A 378 59.11 10.94 -6.50
CA ARG A 378 57.73 10.53 -6.82
C ARG A 378 57.41 9.13 -6.29
N ASP A 379 58.31 8.19 -6.54
CA ASP A 379 58.09 6.78 -6.25
C ASP A 379 58.34 6.45 -4.76
N GLY A 380 58.89 7.42 -4.01
CA GLY A 380 59.00 7.41 -2.55
C GLY A 380 57.84 8.08 -1.82
N CYS A 381 56.74 8.45 -2.49
CA CYS A 381 55.57 9.07 -1.87
C CYS A 381 54.87 8.11 -0.89
N PRO A 382 54.81 8.40 0.43
CA PRO A 382 54.14 7.52 1.39
C PRO A 382 52.65 7.39 1.07
N GLN A 383 52.11 6.17 1.17
CA GLN A 383 50.71 5.84 0.92
C GLN A 383 50.09 5.14 2.14
N PRO A 384 48.77 5.29 2.38
CA PRO A 384 48.03 4.41 3.27
C PRO A 384 48.12 2.95 2.84
N ALA A 385 48.02 2.03 3.80
CA ALA A 385 47.93 0.60 3.57
C ALA A 385 46.80 -0.02 4.38
N VAL A 386 46.27 -1.14 3.89
CA VAL A 386 45.34 -2.01 4.62
C VAL A 386 46.01 -3.36 4.82
N THR A 387 46.11 -3.80 6.08
CA THR A 387 46.54 -5.16 6.41
C THR A 387 45.31 -6.00 6.72
N ALA A 388 45.02 -7.01 5.90
CA ALA A 388 43.87 -7.90 6.07
C ALA A 388 44.28 -9.25 6.69
N ASP A 389 43.57 -9.70 7.72
CA ASP A 389 43.88 -10.96 8.43
C ASP A 389 43.30 -12.24 7.77
N GLY A 390 42.34 -12.08 6.85
CA GLY A 390 41.61 -13.16 6.20
C GLY A 390 40.38 -13.68 6.95
N LEU A 391 40.15 -13.24 8.20
CA LEU A 391 38.96 -13.54 9.01
C LEU A 391 37.94 -12.38 9.02
N GLY A 392 38.30 -11.23 8.44
CA GLY A 392 37.43 -10.06 8.29
C GLY A 392 37.90 -8.84 9.09
N VAL A 393 38.98 -8.95 9.85
CA VAL A 393 39.57 -7.82 10.59
C VAL A 393 40.72 -7.21 9.78
N TRP A 394 40.61 -5.93 9.51
CA TRP A 394 41.53 -5.16 8.68
C TRP A 394 42.09 -3.99 9.48
N GLU A 395 43.40 -3.79 9.46
CA GLU A 395 44.03 -2.56 9.98
C GLU A 395 44.29 -1.59 8.83
N LEU A 396 43.56 -0.48 8.79
CA LEU A 396 43.86 0.68 7.95
C LEU A 396 44.91 1.53 8.67
N ALA A 397 46.10 1.66 8.08
CA ALA A 397 47.23 2.36 8.67
C ALA A 397 47.90 3.34 7.70
N PHE A 398 48.41 4.43 8.26
CA PHE A 398 49.40 5.31 7.64
C PHE A 398 50.39 5.70 8.74
N GLU A 399 51.68 5.41 8.55
CA GLU A 399 52.72 5.70 9.53
C GLU A 399 53.98 6.11 8.78
N ALA A 400 54.29 7.40 8.80
CA ALA A 400 55.43 7.96 8.09
C ALA A 400 56.03 9.14 8.87
N ASP A 401 57.37 9.24 8.88
CA ASP A 401 58.07 10.44 9.34
C ASP A 401 58.15 11.43 8.17
N LEU A 402 57.23 12.40 8.16
CA LEU A 402 57.05 13.31 7.02
C LEU A 402 57.84 14.61 7.23
N PRO A 403 58.36 15.25 6.16
CA PRO A 403 59.05 16.53 6.26
C PRO A 403 58.15 17.59 6.92
N HIS A 404 58.64 18.25 7.96
CA HIS A 404 57.92 19.35 8.64
C HIS A 404 58.54 20.70 8.28
N GLU A 405 59.87 20.79 8.25
CA GLU A 405 60.62 21.93 7.74
C GLU A 405 61.66 21.42 6.75
N TYR A 406 61.75 22.05 5.57
CA TYR A 406 62.77 21.71 4.57
C TYR A 406 63.38 22.95 3.95
N THR A 407 64.64 22.83 3.53
CA THR A 407 65.40 23.89 2.89
C THR A 407 65.68 23.52 1.44
N VAL A 408 65.08 24.26 0.52
CA VAL A 408 65.41 24.25 -0.91
C VAL A 408 66.74 25.00 -1.09
N THR A 409 67.74 24.36 -1.70
CA THR A 409 69.02 25.01 -2.03
C THR A 409 69.15 25.12 -3.55
N ASP A 410 69.15 26.32 -4.10
CA ASP A 410 69.22 26.54 -5.55
C ASP A 410 70.60 26.18 -6.14
N ALA A 411 70.68 26.13 -7.48
CA ALA A 411 71.91 25.82 -8.21
C ALA A 411 73.06 26.85 -8.04
N PHE A 412 72.83 27.93 -7.28
CA PHE A 412 73.83 28.95 -6.92
C PHE A 412 74.16 28.94 -5.42
N GLY A 413 73.57 28.03 -4.64
CA GLY A 413 73.77 27.89 -3.19
C GLY A 413 72.90 28.80 -2.32
N ASN A 414 71.92 29.51 -2.88
CA ASN A 414 70.94 30.25 -2.09
C ASN A 414 69.98 29.26 -1.42
N ARG A 415 69.58 29.55 -0.18
CA ARG A 415 68.66 28.70 0.60
C ARG A 415 67.32 29.38 0.80
N THR A 416 66.24 28.64 0.68
CA THR A 416 64.88 29.05 1.05
C THR A 416 64.28 27.98 1.94
N GLU A 417 63.74 28.40 3.09
CA GLU A 417 63.17 27.54 4.11
C GLU A 417 61.65 27.51 3.95
N HIS A 418 61.08 26.32 4.07
CA HIS A 418 59.66 26.02 3.86
C HIS A 418 59.12 25.17 5.00
N THR A 419 57.85 25.38 5.38
CA THR A 419 57.16 24.62 6.43
C THR A 419 55.98 23.85 5.83
N LEU A 420 55.87 22.57 6.18
CA LEU A 420 54.75 21.69 5.84
C LEU A 420 53.98 21.32 7.10
N THR A 421 52.66 21.50 7.10
CA THR A 421 51.80 20.94 8.17
C THR A 421 50.83 19.92 7.59
N TRP A 422 50.65 18.81 8.32
CA TRP A 422 50.01 17.58 7.83
C TRP A 422 48.71 17.27 8.57
N ARG A 423 47.73 16.73 7.84
CA ARG A 423 46.43 16.31 8.38
C ARG A 423 45.93 15.04 7.67
N THR A 424 45.33 14.12 8.41
CA THR A 424 44.61 12.97 7.84
C THR A 424 43.10 13.22 7.81
N ALA A 425 42.40 12.59 6.87
CA ALA A 425 40.95 12.48 6.83
C ALA A 425 40.56 11.06 6.40
N HIS A 426 39.73 10.38 7.17
CA HIS A 426 39.18 9.08 6.78
C HIS A 426 37.76 9.30 6.25
N GLU A 427 37.59 9.12 4.94
CA GLU A 427 36.30 9.20 4.27
C GLU A 427 35.73 7.79 4.16
N LEU A 428 34.77 7.42 5.03
CA LEU A 428 34.20 6.08 5.03
C LEU A 428 33.56 5.76 3.67
N PRO A 429 34.03 4.75 2.92
CA PRO A 429 33.37 4.33 1.69
C PRO A 429 32.07 3.61 2.08
N VAL A 430 30.94 4.17 1.67
CA VAL A 430 29.60 3.59 1.88
C VAL A 430 28.89 3.49 0.53
N GLU A 431 29.44 2.62 -0.32
CA GLU A 431 28.74 2.07 -1.49
C GLU A 431 28.66 0.55 -1.28
N GLY A 432 27.45 -0.01 -1.16
CA GLY A 432 27.23 -1.43 -0.89
C GLY A 432 26.17 -1.71 0.19
N PRO A 433 25.88 -2.99 0.48
CA PRO A 433 24.83 -3.42 1.42
C PRO A 433 25.28 -3.38 2.89
N TYR A 434 26.02 -2.35 3.30
CA TYR A 434 26.71 -2.31 4.60
C TYR A 434 26.36 -1.07 5.42
N GLU A 435 26.00 -1.26 6.69
CA GLU A 435 25.88 -0.16 7.67
C GLU A 435 27.19 -0.04 8.49
N PRO A 436 27.89 1.13 8.46
CA PRO A 436 29.12 1.34 9.22
C PRO A 436 28.85 1.80 10.67
N VAL A 437 29.25 0.98 11.64
CA VAL A 437 29.07 1.23 13.07
C VAL A 437 30.43 1.52 13.74
N THR A 438 30.66 2.78 14.13
CA THR A 438 31.92 3.18 14.78
C THR A 438 31.87 2.95 16.30
N VAL A 439 32.71 2.04 16.79
CA VAL A 439 32.86 1.70 18.20
C VAL A 439 34.16 2.29 18.76
N THR A 440 34.05 2.90 19.94
CA THR A 440 35.09 3.65 20.66
C THR A 440 34.92 3.45 22.16
N ASP A 441 35.95 3.74 22.97
CA ASP A 441 35.85 3.66 24.44
C ASP A 441 34.69 4.47 25.03
N GLY A 442 34.27 5.55 24.35
CA GLY A 442 33.16 6.42 24.75
C GLY A 442 31.76 5.87 24.46
N ASN A 443 31.61 4.88 23.57
CA ASN A 443 30.30 4.30 23.21
C ASN A 443 30.25 2.76 23.25
N ALA A 444 31.35 2.06 23.54
CA ALA A 444 31.41 0.59 23.63
C ALA A 444 30.38 -0.03 24.59
N ALA A 445 29.96 0.70 25.65
CA ALA A 445 28.90 0.26 26.55
C ALA A 445 27.52 0.10 25.88
N GLY A 446 27.28 0.76 24.73
CA GLY A 446 26.09 0.56 23.88
C GLY A 446 26.24 -0.55 22.84
N TYR A 447 27.44 -1.11 22.70
CA TYR A 447 27.82 -2.12 21.72
C TYR A 447 28.54 -3.30 22.40
N PRO A 448 27.88 -4.01 23.34
CA PRO A 448 28.54 -5.04 24.17
C PRO A 448 29.03 -6.28 23.41
N SER A 449 28.58 -6.46 22.15
CA SER A 449 29.05 -7.49 21.22
C SER A 449 30.30 -7.08 20.41
N ALA A 450 30.71 -5.81 20.43
CA ALA A 450 31.90 -5.37 19.70
C ALA A 450 33.18 -5.99 20.31
N GLN A 451 34.02 -6.58 19.46
CA GLN A 451 35.26 -7.26 19.88
C GLN A 451 36.44 -6.29 20.12
N GLY A 452 36.20 -4.98 20.01
CA GLY A 452 37.19 -3.91 20.19
C GLY A 452 36.74 -2.60 19.54
N ASN A 453 37.53 -1.53 19.72
CA ASN A 453 37.30 -0.25 19.05
C ASN A 453 37.62 -0.38 17.55
N GLY A 454 36.72 0.09 16.69
CA GLY A 454 36.81 -0.14 15.25
C GLY A 454 35.62 0.45 14.49
N VAL A 455 35.65 0.40 13.15
CA VAL A 455 34.45 0.59 12.32
C VAL A 455 33.98 -0.78 11.86
N TYR A 456 32.77 -1.15 12.24
CA TYR A 456 32.14 -2.42 11.89
C TYR A 456 31.24 -2.21 10.68
N TYR A 457 31.55 -2.85 9.55
CA TYR A 457 30.69 -2.88 8.37
C TYR A 457 29.76 -4.08 8.49
N VAL A 458 28.52 -3.82 8.92
CA VAL A 458 27.51 -4.84 9.17
C VAL A 458 26.72 -5.11 7.89
N LEU A 459 26.71 -6.36 7.42
CA LEU A 459 25.93 -6.74 6.25
C LEU A 459 24.43 -6.62 6.53
N LEU A 460 23.74 -5.94 5.62
CA LEU A 460 22.30 -5.71 5.68
C LEU A 460 21.52 -6.83 4.99
N THR A 461 20.30 -7.06 5.48
CA THR A 461 19.31 -7.97 4.90
C THR A 461 17.91 -7.36 5.03
N ASP A 462 17.03 -7.71 4.11
CA ASP A 462 15.61 -7.44 4.24
C ASP A 462 14.92 -8.58 5.00
N LEU A 463 13.87 -8.23 5.76
CA LEU A 463 12.94 -9.21 6.33
C LEU A 463 11.62 -9.10 5.57
N SER A 464 11.01 -10.24 5.28
CA SER A 464 9.72 -10.33 4.60
C SER A 464 8.83 -11.34 5.32
N PHE A 465 7.57 -10.98 5.54
CA PHE A 465 6.56 -11.81 6.18
C PHE A 465 5.26 -11.67 5.39
N GLN A 466 4.58 -12.77 5.08
CA GLN A 466 3.23 -12.72 4.50
C GLN A 466 2.20 -12.37 5.59
N VAL A 467 1.19 -11.59 5.25
CA VAL A 467 0.11 -11.14 6.15
C VAL A 467 -1.23 -11.43 5.49
N ASN A 468 -1.86 -12.53 5.94
CA ASN A 468 -3.06 -13.09 5.32
C ASN A 468 -4.30 -12.70 6.13
N THR A 469 -5.04 -11.68 5.70
CA THR A 469 -6.20 -11.13 6.42
C THR A 469 -7.51 -11.67 5.86
N ARG A 470 -8.08 -12.66 6.55
CA ARG A 470 -9.39 -13.25 6.25
C ARG A 470 -10.49 -12.36 6.82
N ARG A 471 -11.20 -11.67 5.92
CA ARG A 471 -12.15 -10.58 6.23
C ARG A 471 -13.49 -10.73 5.51
N GLY A 472 -13.65 -11.78 4.71
CA GLY A 472 -14.73 -11.91 3.75
C GLY A 472 -14.84 -10.67 2.87
N THR A 473 -15.97 -9.97 2.99
CA THR A 473 -16.29 -8.73 2.26
C THR A 473 -16.01 -7.43 3.04
N GLN A 474 -15.40 -7.48 4.23
CA GLN A 474 -15.24 -6.28 5.07
C GLN A 474 -14.03 -5.43 4.66
N ALA A 475 -14.27 -4.18 4.29
CA ALA A 475 -13.26 -3.20 3.88
C ALA A 475 -12.59 -2.55 5.09
N ILE A 476 -11.57 -3.22 5.65
CA ILE A 476 -10.87 -2.82 6.89
C ILE A 476 -9.36 -2.63 6.75
N ASP A 477 -8.79 -2.96 5.59
CA ASP A 477 -7.37 -3.29 5.38
C ASP A 477 -6.41 -2.18 5.81
N GLU A 478 -6.70 -0.93 5.42
CA GLU A 478 -5.86 0.22 5.77
C GLU A 478 -5.77 0.43 7.30
N GLY A 479 -6.89 0.27 8.01
CA GLY A 479 -6.92 0.36 9.47
C GLY A 479 -6.37 -0.90 10.15
N VAL A 480 -6.33 -2.04 9.47
CA VAL A 480 -5.59 -3.23 9.91
C VAL A 480 -4.08 -2.97 9.82
N ARG A 481 -3.57 -2.37 8.73
CA ARG A 481 -2.16 -1.98 8.59
C ARG A 481 -1.74 -1.00 9.71
N GLU A 482 -2.52 0.04 9.98
CA GLU A 482 -2.29 0.95 11.13
C GLU A 482 -2.32 0.24 12.51
N LEU A 483 -3.20 -0.76 12.68
CA LEU A 483 -3.27 -1.57 13.90
C LEU A 483 -2.07 -2.51 14.06
N LEU A 484 -1.58 -3.12 12.96
CA LEU A 484 -0.43 -4.02 13.00
C LEU A 484 0.86 -3.27 13.38
N ASP A 485 1.04 -2.04 12.90
CA ASP A 485 2.17 -1.18 13.30
C ASP A 485 2.21 -0.90 14.80
N THR A 486 1.06 -0.96 15.48
CA THR A 486 0.91 -0.72 16.92
C THR A 486 0.69 -2.00 17.74
N SER A 487 0.61 -3.16 17.10
CA SER A 487 0.31 -4.46 17.74
C SER A 487 1.40 -5.52 17.56
N LEU A 488 2.17 -5.46 16.47
CA LEU A 488 3.24 -6.41 16.17
C LEU A 488 4.59 -5.93 16.71
N THR A 489 5.32 -6.87 17.29
CA THR A 489 6.66 -6.69 17.85
C THR A 489 7.65 -7.53 17.06
N LEU A 490 8.68 -6.88 16.52
CA LEU A 490 9.87 -7.52 15.98
C LEU A 490 10.81 -7.87 17.15
N HIS A 491 10.97 -9.16 17.40
CA HIS A 491 11.97 -9.69 18.31
C HIS A 491 13.28 -9.90 17.54
N VAL A 492 14.39 -9.48 18.15
CA VAL A 492 15.73 -9.43 17.58
C VAL A 492 16.65 -10.15 18.56
N GLU A 493 17.03 -11.38 18.23
CA GLU A 493 17.64 -12.32 19.17
C GLU A 493 19.01 -12.82 18.67
N THR A 494 19.91 -13.10 19.63
CA THR A 494 21.26 -13.64 19.43
C THR A 494 21.55 -14.67 20.53
N ASP A 495 22.73 -15.29 20.53
CA ASP A 495 23.16 -16.19 21.62
C ASP A 495 23.32 -15.49 22.98
N ARG A 496 23.44 -14.15 22.98
CA ARG A 496 23.78 -13.32 24.17
C ARG A 496 22.70 -12.33 24.58
N GLU A 497 21.98 -11.77 23.62
CA GLU A 497 21.06 -10.65 23.83
C GLU A 497 19.74 -10.85 23.08
N LYS A 498 18.64 -10.37 23.67
CA LYS A 498 17.31 -10.29 23.08
C LYS A 498 16.81 -8.86 23.19
N ARG A 499 16.30 -8.31 22.08
CA ARG A 499 15.67 -6.98 22.01
C ARG A 499 14.32 -7.08 21.35
N GLU A 500 13.42 -6.18 21.69
CA GLU A 500 12.03 -6.19 21.22
C GLU A 500 11.64 -4.78 20.76
N TYR A 501 11.10 -4.68 19.54
CA TYR A 501 10.72 -3.42 18.93
C TYR A 501 9.31 -3.53 18.34
N LEU A 502 8.36 -2.77 18.88
CA LEU A 502 7.07 -2.54 18.23
C LEU A 502 7.32 -1.88 16.86
N LEU A 503 6.61 -2.30 15.80
CA LEU A 503 6.91 -1.83 14.43
C LEU A 503 6.91 -0.31 14.29
N SER A 504 5.91 0.37 14.86
CA SER A 504 5.81 1.84 14.93
C SER A 504 6.96 2.56 15.67
N ASN A 505 7.83 1.85 16.39
CA ASN A 505 9.04 2.37 17.02
C ASN A 505 10.32 2.15 16.18
N LEU A 506 10.24 1.56 14.98
CA LEU A 506 11.38 1.31 14.09
C LEU A 506 11.82 2.57 13.32
N ILE A 507 12.34 3.57 14.05
CA ILE A 507 12.69 4.90 13.52
C ILE A 507 13.71 4.88 12.35
N THR A 508 14.57 3.85 12.28
CA THR A 508 15.66 3.75 11.28
C THR A 508 15.47 2.62 10.27
N ARG A 509 14.26 2.06 10.14
CA ARG A 509 13.91 1.04 9.15
C ARG A 509 12.58 1.41 8.49
N GLU A 510 12.47 1.19 7.20
CA GLU A 510 11.21 1.31 6.49
C GLU A 510 10.39 0.03 6.72
N VAL A 511 9.20 0.19 7.27
CA VAL A 511 8.16 -0.85 7.33
C VAL A 511 7.21 -0.57 6.18
N THR A 512 7.04 -1.54 5.28
CA THR A 512 6.19 -1.40 4.08
C THR A 512 5.26 -2.58 3.96
N TYR A 513 3.97 -2.31 3.73
CA TYR A 513 2.98 -3.31 3.32
C TYR A 513 2.87 -3.25 1.80
N ILE A 514 3.15 -4.36 1.13
CA ILE A 514 3.04 -4.51 -0.33
C ILE A 514 1.84 -5.42 -0.60
N GLU A 515 0.76 -4.86 -1.11
CA GLU A 515 -0.46 -5.60 -1.45
C GLU A 515 -0.16 -6.58 -2.61
N ASP A 516 -0.17 -7.89 -2.31
CA ASP A 516 0.24 -8.97 -3.23
C ASP A 516 -0.96 -9.38 -4.11
N THR A 517 -2.12 -9.64 -3.48
CA THR A 517 -3.44 -9.48 -4.11
C THR A 517 -4.60 -9.65 -3.11
N ASP A 518 -5.68 -8.92 -3.38
CA ASP A 518 -7.01 -9.23 -2.88
C ASP A 518 -7.57 -10.46 -3.63
N THR A 519 -7.91 -11.54 -2.91
CA THR A 519 -8.48 -12.75 -3.52
C THR A 519 -10.00 -12.70 -3.53
N ALA A 520 -10.62 -13.32 -4.54
CA ALA A 520 -12.08 -13.47 -4.62
C ALA A 520 -12.68 -14.26 -3.44
N ASP A 521 -11.82 -14.99 -2.71
CA ASP A 521 -12.15 -15.81 -1.54
C ASP A 521 -12.21 -15.01 -0.23
N GLY A 522 -12.12 -13.68 -0.27
CA GLY A 522 -12.27 -12.81 0.91
C GLY A 522 -11.03 -12.73 1.81
N ILE A 523 -9.86 -13.01 1.25
CA ILE A 523 -8.56 -12.90 1.91
C ILE A 523 -7.73 -11.82 1.20
N CYS A 524 -7.36 -10.77 1.94
CA CYS A 524 -6.34 -9.81 1.55
C CYS A 524 -4.96 -10.39 1.90
N ASN A 525 -4.01 -10.35 0.97
CA ASN A 525 -2.65 -10.85 1.18
C ASN A 525 -1.67 -9.68 0.99
N ASP A 526 -1.08 -9.23 2.09
CA ASP A 526 -0.03 -8.20 2.12
C ASP A 526 1.32 -8.84 2.43
N VAL A 527 2.39 -8.42 1.77
CA VAL A 527 3.76 -8.68 2.21
C VAL A 527 4.22 -7.55 3.11
N LEU A 528 4.44 -7.83 4.39
CA LEU A 528 5.15 -6.94 5.31
C LEU A 528 6.66 -7.07 5.05
N GLN A 529 7.28 -6.02 4.54
CA GLN A 529 8.73 -5.90 4.42
C GLN A 529 9.29 -4.94 5.49
N ILE A 530 10.38 -5.34 6.14
CA ILE A 530 11.16 -4.49 7.05
C ILE A 530 12.57 -4.39 6.47
N SER A 531 12.97 -3.18 6.07
CA SER A 531 14.24 -2.94 5.36
C SER A 531 14.89 -1.60 5.74
N PRO A 532 16.22 -1.49 5.78
CA PRO A 532 17.19 -2.58 5.89
C PRO A 532 17.31 -3.05 7.35
N THR A 533 17.74 -4.29 7.57
CA THR A 533 18.03 -4.84 8.91
C THR A 533 19.42 -5.46 8.97
N TRP A 534 19.99 -5.65 10.16
CA TRP A 534 21.32 -6.24 10.30
C TRP A 534 21.23 -7.75 10.18
N LYS A 535 22.00 -8.37 9.28
CA LYS A 535 22.05 -9.85 9.22
C LYS A 535 22.84 -10.45 10.39
N TYR A 536 23.84 -9.70 10.88
CA TYR A 536 24.75 -10.13 11.95
C TYR A 536 24.89 -9.09 13.06
N ASN A 537 25.17 -9.56 14.26
CA ASN A 537 25.61 -8.76 15.39
C ASN A 537 27.12 -8.44 15.27
N LEU A 538 27.63 -7.46 16.02
CA LEU A 538 29.02 -6.97 15.88
C LEU A 538 30.12 -7.99 16.21
N ASP A 539 29.78 -9.11 16.85
CA ASP A 539 30.69 -10.25 17.07
C ASP A 539 30.65 -11.30 15.95
N GLY A 540 29.83 -11.10 14.91
CA GLY A 540 29.60 -12.06 13.82
C GLY A 540 28.51 -13.10 14.11
N SER A 541 27.80 -13.04 15.25
CA SER A 541 26.66 -13.93 15.47
C SER A 541 25.51 -13.60 14.50
N LEU A 542 24.92 -14.60 13.84
CA LEU A 542 23.69 -14.41 13.05
C LEU A 542 22.56 -13.92 13.96
N ILE A 543 21.79 -12.92 13.49
CA ILE A 543 20.62 -12.43 14.22
C ILE A 543 19.40 -13.28 13.85
N GLU A 544 18.73 -13.84 14.86
CA GLU A 544 17.43 -14.48 14.72
C GLU A 544 16.33 -13.44 14.83
N TYR A 545 15.52 -13.31 13.78
CA TYR A 545 14.36 -12.43 13.74
C TYR A 545 13.07 -13.24 13.83
N ARG A 546 12.10 -12.75 14.61
CA ARG A 546 10.73 -13.25 14.62
C ARG A 546 9.74 -12.14 14.97
N LEU A 547 8.52 -12.26 14.47
CA LEU A 547 7.46 -11.25 14.52
C LEU A 547 6.23 -11.83 15.22
N SER A 548 5.81 -11.22 16.33
CA SER A 548 4.65 -11.67 17.11
C SER A 548 3.86 -10.51 17.69
N ALA A 549 2.56 -10.72 17.87
CA ALA A 549 1.66 -9.83 18.58
C ALA A 549 1.75 -10.09 20.09
N ALA A 550 1.50 -9.07 20.91
CA ALA A 550 1.43 -9.24 22.37
C ALA A 550 0.21 -10.07 22.84
N ALA A 551 -0.80 -10.25 21.97
CA ALA A 551 -1.99 -11.05 22.22
C ALA A 551 -2.43 -11.79 20.95
N GLY A 552 -3.00 -13.00 21.11
CA GLY A 552 -3.55 -13.80 20.00
C GLY A 552 -4.88 -13.28 19.42
N SER A 553 -5.34 -12.11 19.86
CA SER A 553 -6.51 -11.40 19.33
C SER A 553 -6.25 -9.90 19.40
N LEU A 554 -6.45 -9.19 18.29
CA LEU A 554 -6.28 -7.75 18.14
C LEU A 554 -7.64 -7.07 18.03
N PRO A 555 -8.08 -6.22 18.99
CA PRO A 555 -9.37 -5.55 18.92
C PRO A 555 -9.41 -4.52 17.78
N LEU A 556 -10.53 -4.46 17.06
CA LEU A 556 -10.75 -3.53 15.95
C LEU A 556 -11.52 -2.26 16.37
N ASP A 557 -11.65 -1.99 17.67
CA ASP A 557 -12.38 -0.82 18.18
C ASP A 557 -11.72 0.49 17.73
N GLY A 558 -12.36 1.18 16.77
CA GLY A 558 -11.87 2.40 16.14
C GLY A 558 -11.31 2.20 14.72
N VAL A 559 -11.14 0.96 14.26
CA VAL A 559 -10.77 0.65 12.86
C VAL A 559 -11.94 0.97 11.94
N ALA A 560 -11.68 1.73 10.87
CA ALA A 560 -12.69 2.07 9.89
C ALA A 560 -13.21 0.79 9.17
N GLY A 561 -14.54 0.64 9.08
CA GLY A 561 -15.18 -0.52 8.46
C GLY A 561 -15.42 -1.71 9.38
N ALA A 562 -14.79 -1.77 10.56
CA ALA A 562 -15.05 -2.81 11.56
C ALA A 562 -16.29 -2.49 12.41
N ALA A 563 -16.97 -3.53 12.93
CA ALA A 563 -18.02 -3.33 13.94
C ALA A 563 -17.43 -3.35 15.35
N GLN A 564 -18.10 -2.67 16.30
CA GLN A 564 -17.66 -2.62 17.69
C GLN A 564 -17.58 -4.04 18.29
N GLY A 565 -16.51 -4.30 19.04
CA GLY A 565 -16.22 -5.61 19.61
C GLY A 565 -15.90 -6.70 18.58
N ASP A 566 -15.50 -6.34 17.35
CA ASP A 566 -14.80 -7.24 16.44
C ASP A 566 -13.30 -7.27 16.76
N SER A 567 -12.63 -8.36 16.42
CA SER A 567 -11.18 -8.54 16.57
C SER A 567 -10.58 -9.43 15.50
N LEU A 568 -9.28 -9.30 15.23
CA LEU A 568 -8.52 -10.24 14.42
C LEU A 568 -7.86 -11.28 15.32
N THR A 569 -8.27 -12.54 15.23
CA THR A 569 -7.55 -13.66 15.84
C THR A 569 -6.27 -13.94 15.04
N VAL A 570 -5.14 -14.14 15.73
CA VAL A 570 -3.80 -14.22 15.14
C VAL A 570 -3.24 -15.66 15.21
N ASP A 571 -2.74 -16.16 14.08
CA ASP A 571 -2.10 -17.48 13.95
C ASP A 571 -0.82 -17.40 13.08
N TYR A 572 0.24 -18.11 13.48
CA TYR A 572 1.55 -18.05 12.81
C TYR A 572 1.87 -19.34 12.09
N ARG A 573 2.14 -19.26 10.79
CA ARG A 573 2.53 -20.42 9.98
C ARG A 573 3.89 -20.18 9.32
N ASN A 574 4.80 -21.11 9.54
CA ASN A 574 6.17 -21.05 9.04
C ASN A 574 6.46 -22.17 8.04
N ASP A 575 5.41 -22.74 7.42
CA ASP A 575 5.49 -23.79 6.40
C ASP A 575 6.44 -23.38 5.26
N GLY A 576 7.56 -24.10 5.12
CA GLY A 576 8.61 -23.81 4.14
C GLY A 576 9.78 -22.96 4.66
N VAL A 577 9.66 -22.32 5.83
CA VAL A 577 10.79 -21.59 6.46
C VAL A 577 11.81 -22.60 7.01
N PRO A 578 13.09 -22.55 6.57
CA PRO A 578 14.13 -23.46 7.06
C PRO A 578 14.25 -23.44 8.59
N ASN A 579 14.34 -24.61 9.22
CA ASN A 579 14.40 -24.81 10.69
C ASN A 579 13.18 -24.35 11.50
N HIS A 580 12.30 -23.49 10.97
CA HIS A 580 11.17 -22.90 11.72
C HIS A 580 9.79 -23.48 11.38
N ALA A 581 9.67 -24.41 10.41
CA ALA A 581 8.38 -24.95 9.96
C ALA A 581 7.44 -25.51 11.06
N GLY A 582 7.98 -26.01 12.18
CA GLY A 582 7.19 -26.48 13.33
C GLY A 582 6.84 -25.41 14.37
N LYS A 583 7.06 -24.12 14.08
CA LYS A 583 6.84 -22.99 14.99
C LYS A 583 5.51 -22.29 14.72
N THR A 584 4.77 -22.01 15.78
CA THR A 584 3.47 -21.31 15.75
C THR A 584 3.37 -20.23 16.84
N ASP A 585 4.51 -19.85 17.43
CA ASP A 585 4.67 -18.84 18.49
C ASP A 585 4.95 -17.43 17.95
N ALA A 586 5.48 -17.36 16.72
CA ALA A 586 5.76 -16.13 15.97
C ALA A 586 5.93 -16.48 14.48
N ALA A 587 5.81 -15.49 13.59
CA ALA A 587 6.28 -15.62 12.21
C ALA A 587 7.80 -15.36 12.15
N TYR A 588 8.54 -16.20 11.47
CA TYR A 588 9.96 -16.01 11.16
C TYR A 588 10.08 -15.52 9.70
N PRO A 589 11.18 -14.87 9.26
CA PRO A 589 11.30 -14.36 7.89
C PRO A 589 11.02 -15.42 6.82
N GLY A 590 10.14 -15.09 5.88
CA GLY A 590 9.57 -16.01 4.88
C GLY A 590 8.29 -16.74 5.33
N GLY A 591 7.89 -16.62 6.60
CA GLY A 591 6.66 -17.17 7.16
C GLY A 591 5.46 -16.21 7.04
N SER A 592 4.35 -16.57 7.69
CA SER A 592 3.07 -15.87 7.60
C SER A 592 2.45 -15.54 8.96
N VAL A 593 1.96 -14.31 9.09
CA VAL A 593 0.98 -13.88 10.10
C VAL A 593 -0.41 -14.03 9.47
N ASN A 594 -1.26 -14.88 10.04
CA ASN A 594 -2.63 -15.10 9.58
C ASN A 594 -3.57 -14.38 10.54
N LEU A 595 -4.48 -13.59 9.99
CA LEU A 595 -5.40 -12.75 10.74
C LEU A 595 -6.83 -13.13 10.33
N THR A 596 -7.66 -13.55 11.28
CA THR A 596 -9.05 -13.96 11.00
C THR A 596 -10.03 -13.05 11.71
N LEU A 597 -10.92 -12.40 10.95
CA LEU A 597 -11.98 -11.55 11.48
C LEU A 597 -12.95 -12.35 12.34
N THR A 598 -13.10 -11.94 13.60
CA THR A 598 -13.84 -12.64 14.65
C THR A 598 -14.62 -11.66 15.53
N GLY A 599 -15.64 -12.15 16.21
CA GLY A 599 -16.50 -11.38 17.13
C GLY A 599 -17.80 -12.12 17.40
N THR A 600 -18.52 -11.76 18.46
CA THR A 600 -19.77 -12.44 18.87
C THR A 600 -20.98 -11.50 18.81
N ARG A 601 -22.19 -12.08 18.69
CA ARG A 601 -23.49 -11.40 18.74
C ARG A 601 -24.54 -12.27 19.43
N GLY A 602 -25.57 -11.64 19.99
CA GLY A 602 -26.79 -12.35 20.38
C GLY A 602 -27.75 -12.58 19.21
N TYR A 603 -28.80 -13.38 19.47
CA TYR A 603 -30.02 -13.42 18.66
C TYR A 603 -31.23 -13.12 19.54
N GLU A 604 -32.08 -12.19 19.07
CA GLU A 604 -33.33 -11.79 19.70
C GLU A 604 -34.39 -11.65 18.59
N ALA A 605 -35.62 -12.05 18.87
CA ALA A 605 -36.81 -11.81 18.05
C ALA A 605 -38.07 -11.89 18.95
N GLN A 606 -39.27 -11.68 18.40
CA GLN A 606 -40.53 -11.75 19.16
C GLN A 606 -41.46 -12.85 18.64
N LYS A 607 -42.20 -13.49 19.54
CA LYS A 607 -43.32 -14.38 19.24
C LYS A 607 -44.63 -13.69 19.58
N VAL A 608 -45.57 -13.70 18.65
CA VAL A 608 -46.95 -13.25 18.85
C VAL A 608 -47.90 -14.38 18.48
N TRP A 609 -49.04 -14.45 19.17
CA TRP A 609 -50.16 -15.32 18.84
C TRP A 609 -51.38 -14.45 18.55
N LEU A 610 -51.76 -14.38 17.27
CA LEU A 610 -52.93 -13.66 16.78
C LEU A 610 -54.14 -14.59 16.87
N ASP A 611 -54.66 -14.69 18.09
CA ASP A 611 -55.92 -15.32 18.46
C ASP A 611 -56.69 -14.41 19.44
N ASP A 612 -57.85 -14.85 19.94
CA ASP A 612 -58.70 -14.04 20.82
C ASP A 612 -58.15 -13.86 22.25
N GLY A 613 -57.01 -14.46 22.58
CA GLY A 613 -56.36 -14.34 23.89
C GLY A 613 -57.12 -15.01 25.05
N SER A 614 -58.16 -15.81 24.75
CA SER A 614 -58.89 -16.58 25.77
C SER A 614 -58.01 -17.62 26.44
N ALA A 615 -58.43 -18.10 27.62
CA ALA A 615 -57.74 -19.20 28.30
C ALA A 615 -57.86 -20.50 27.52
N GLU A 616 -58.96 -20.65 26.78
CA GLU A 616 -59.29 -21.72 25.87
C GLU A 616 -58.36 -21.73 24.66
N ALA A 617 -58.24 -20.62 23.92
CA ALA A 617 -57.30 -20.49 22.80
C ALA A 617 -55.84 -20.67 23.28
N ALA A 618 -55.46 -20.04 24.39
CA ALA A 618 -54.12 -20.18 24.96
C ALA A 618 -53.77 -21.63 25.38
N ALA A 619 -54.76 -22.47 25.70
CA ALA A 619 -54.61 -23.90 25.97
C ALA A 619 -54.69 -24.80 24.73
N GLN A 620 -55.10 -24.26 23.58
CA GLN A 620 -55.17 -24.94 22.28
C GLN A 620 -54.00 -24.60 21.34
N ARG A 621 -53.17 -23.60 21.70
CA ARG A 621 -51.93 -23.26 20.96
C ARG A 621 -51.02 -24.50 20.85
N PRO A 622 -50.61 -24.92 19.64
CA PRO A 622 -49.82 -26.14 19.45
C PRO A 622 -48.43 -26.06 20.09
N GLU A 623 -47.97 -27.17 20.67
CA GLU A 623 -46.59 -27.31 21.14
C GLU A 623 -45.59 -27.33 19.98
N GLY A 624 -44.38 -26.85 20.21
CA GLY A 624 -43.36 -26.78 19.16
C GLY A 624 -42.02 -26.24 19.63
N THR A 625 -41.10 -26.12 18.67
CA THR A 625 -39.72 -25.70 18.89
C THR A 625 -39.31 -24.63 17.87
N LEU A 626 -38.43 -23.75 18.30
CA LEU A 626 -37.73 -22.77 17.47
C LEU A 626 -36.31 -23.27 17.28
N GLN A 627 -35.91 -23.46 16.03
CA GLN A 627 -34.57 -23.93 15.68
C GLN A 627 -33.75 -22.77 15.09
N LEU A 628 -32.48 -22.64 15.51
CA LEU A 628 -31.58 -21.62 15.00
C LEU A 628 -30.77 -22.13 13.78
N TRP A 629 -30.74 -21.32 12.72
CA TRP A 629 -30.10 -21.59 11.44
C TRP A 629 -29.19 -20.42 11.04
N ARG A 630 -28.23 -20.65 10.14
CA ARG A 630 -27.33 -19.61 9.59
C ARG A 630 -26.87 -19.87 8.15
N TYR A 631 -26.59 -18.79 7.43
CA TYR A 631 -25.94 -18.79 6.10
C TYR A 631 -24.92 -17.64 5.99
N ARG A 632 -24.09 -17.64 4.94
CA ARG A 632 -23.10 -16.59 4.69
C ARG A 632 -23.76 -15.36 4.05
N GLU A 633 -23.41 -14.15 4.51
CA GLU A 633 -23.87 -12.89 3.92
C GLU A 633 -23.55 -12.84 2.42
N GLY A 634 -24.56 -12.51 1.60
CA GLY A 634 -24.49 -12.58 0.13
C GLY A 634 -24.92 -13.92 -0.50
N GLN A 635 -25.20 -14.96 0.29
CA GLN A 635 -25.88 -16.17 -0.19
C GLN A 635 -27.41 -16.08 -0.02
N GLU A 636 -28.15 -16.93 -0.74
CA GLU A 636 -29.61 -17.00 -0.63
C GLU A 636 -30.06 -17.77 0.63
N PRO A 637 -31.18 -17.41 1.29
CA PRO A 637 -31.64 -18.05 2.54
C PRO A 637 -31.79 -19.58 2.47
N GLY A 638 -32.12 -20.12 1.29
CA GLY A 638 -32.19 -21.57 1.06
C GLY A 638 -30.85 -22.33 1.19
N THR A 639 -29.73 -21.62 1.40
CA THR A 639 -28.42 -22.20 1.75
C THR A 639 -28.21 -22.37 3.26
N ALA A 640 -29.17 -21.95 4.09
CA ALA A 640 -29.05 -21.99 5.55
C ALA A 640 -28.84 -23.41 6.10
N THR A 641 -28.00 -23.47 7.13
CA THR A 641 -27.64 -24.70 7.84
C THR A 641 -27.99 -24.60 9.33
N PRO A 642 -28.31 -25.71 10.00
CA PRO A 642 -28.47 -25.77 11.46
C PRO A 642 -27.29 -25.16 12.22
N VAL A 643 -27.57 -24.37 13.26
CA VAL A 643 -26.56 -24.00 14.25
C VAL A 643 -26.44 -25.12 15.27
N PHE A 644 -25.20 -25.57 15.52
CA PHE A 644 -24.87 -26.53 16.56
C PHE A 644 -23.99 -25.89 17.64
N SER A 645 -24.25 -26.19 18.90
CA SER A 645 -23.34 -25.95 20.02
C SER A 645 -23.30 -27.15 20.96
N GLY A 646 -22.16 -27.42 21.59
CA GLY A 646 -21.95 -28.62 22.42
C GLY A 646 -22.20 -29.96 21.69
N GLY A 647 -22.23 -29.98 20.36
CA GLY A 647 -22.62 -31.15 19.55
C GLY A 647 -24.13 -31.39 19.43
N ARG A 648 -24.97 -30.46 19.90
CA ARG A 648 -26.43 -30.48 19.77
C ARG A 648 -26.91 -29.31 18.91
N MET A 649 -28.09 -29.44 18.30
CA MET A 649 -28.71 -28.33 17.59
C MET A 649 -29.12 -27.24 18.59
N VAL A 650 -29.04 -25.97 18.19
CA VAL A 650 -29.45 -24.83 19.01
C VAL A 650 -30.95 -24.61 18.83
N GLU A 651 -31.70 -24.87 19.90
CA GLU A 651 -33.17 -24.91 19.92
C GLU A 651 -33.71 -24.13 21.12
N ALA A 652 -34.91 -23.59 21.00
CA ALA A 652 -35.67 -22.96 22.08
C ALA A 652 -37.13 -23.46 22.06
N ALA A 653 -37.79 -23.43 23.21
CA ALA A 653 -39.24 -23.67 23.29
C ALA A 653 -40.01 -22.48 22.70
N LEU A 654 -41.26 -22.70 22.26
CA LEU A 654 -42.14 -21.61 21.86
C LEU A 654 -42.47 -20.69 23.04
N PRO A 655 -42.25 -19.36 22.92
CA PRO A 655 -42.74 -18.43 23.91
C PRO A 655 -44.27 -18.34 23.90
N GLY A 656 -44.84 -17.93 25.03
CA GLY A 656 -46.21 -17.42 25.10
C GLY A 656 -46.38 -16.13 24.29
N ASP A 657 -47.59 -15.58 24.29
CA ASP A 657 -47.87 -14.34 23.56
C ASP A 657 -47.08 -13.14 24.11
N GLY A 658 -46.63 -12.27 23.19
CA GLY A 658 -45.69 -11.19 23.46
C GLY A 658 -44.30 -11.66 23.95
N GLY A 659 -43.97 -12.94 23.80
CA GLY A 659 -42.78 -13.55 24.37
C GLY A 659 -41.53 -13.38 23.50
N ALA A 660 -40.43 -12.96 24.12
CA ALA A 660 -39.13 -12.86 23.46
C ALA A 660 -38.58 -14.25 23.08
N ILE A 661 -38.13 -14.37 21.83
CA ILE A 661 -37.41 -15.52 21.30
C ILE A 661 -35.94 -15.34 21.64
N LEU A 662 -35.47 -16.11 22.63
CA LEU A 662 -34.11 -16.12 23.13
C LEU A 662 -33.55 -17.55 23.05
N PHE A 663 -32.29 -17.67 22.66
CA PHE A 663 -31.55 -18.93 22.72
C PHE A 663 -30.52 -18.84 23.84
N GLU A 664 -30.48 -19.86 24.69
CA GLU A 664 -29.57 -19.91 25.83
C GLU A 664 -28.64 -21.12 25.80
N GLU A 665 -27.43 -20.94 26.30
CA GLU A 665 -26.51 -22.03 26.63
C GLU A 665 -26.09 -21.89 28.10
N ASN A 666 -26.23 -22.97 28.87
CA ASN A 666 -25.90 -23.04 30.30
C ASN A 666 -26.57 -21.93 31.17
N GLY A 667 -27.77 -21.47 30.82
CA GLY A 667 -28.52 -20.44 31.56
C GLY A 667 -28.03 -19.01 31.31
N LYS A 668 -27.52 -18.74 30.10
CA LYS A 668 -27.15 -17.42 29.58
C LYS A 668 -27.53 -17.32 28.11
N ALA A 669 -27.86 -16.12 27.64
CA ALA A 669 -28.01 -15.86 26.21
C ALA A 669 -26.78 -16.35 25.41
N ILE A 670 -27.03 -17.05 24.29
CA ILE A 670 -25.97 -17.67 23.49
C ILE A 670 -25.14 -16.62 22.73
N GLU A 671 -23.81 -16.75 22.78
CA GLU A 671 -22.89 -15.94 21.97
C GLU A 671 -22.64 -16.60 20.62
N LEU A 672 -23.17 -16.01 19.56
CA LEU A 672 -23.07 -16.52 18.20
C LEU A 672 -21.89 -15.86 17.46
N PRO A 673 -20.99 -16.62 16.80
CA PRO A 673 -19.93 -16.04 15.97
C PRO A 673 -20.51 -15.14 14.87
N LYS A 674 -20.12 -13.88 14.82
CA LYS A 674 -20.48 -12.92 13.74
C LYS A 674 -19.96 -13.38 12.38
N TYR A 675 -18.82 -14.08 12.35
CA TYR A 675 -18.07 -14.43 11.14
C TYR A 675 -17.70 -15.92 11.10
N ASP A 676 -17.38 -16.41 9.91
CA ASP A 676 -16.85 -17.76 9.66
C ASP A 676 -15.31 -17.80 9.58
N ALA A 677 -14.74 -18.98 9.27
CA ALA A 677 -13.30 -19.21 9.25
C ALA A 677 -12.55 -18.47 8.11
N ASP A 678 -13.28 -17.88 7.16
CA ASP A 678 -12.77 -17.06 6.07
C ASP A 678 -13.08 -15.56 6.30
N GLY A 679 -13.70 -15.22 7.44
CA GLY A 679 -14.06 -13.86 7.84
C GLY A 679 -15.36 -13.33 7.22
N PHE A 680 -16.14 -14.14 6.49
CA PHE A 680 -17.44 -13.68 5.99
C PHE A 680 -18.48 -13.69 7.11
N ARG A 681 -19.39 -12.70 7.08
CA ARG A 681 -20.44 -12.54 8.08
C ARG A 681 -21.49 -13.64 7.97
N TYR A 682 -21.95 -14.15 9.11
CA TYR A 682 -23.14 -14.98 9.19
C TYR A 682 -24.42 -14.14 9.31
N ILE A 683 -25.42 -14.47 8.50
CA ILE A 683 -26.81 -14.13 8.79
C ILE A 683 -27.39 -15.28 9.63
N TYR A 684 -27.93 -14.95 10.80
CA TYR A 684 -28.65 -15.88 11.67
C TYR A 684 -30.15 -15.68 11.53
N CYS A 685 -30.88 -16.79 11.53
CA CYS A 685 -32.32 -16.83 11.36
C CYS A 685 -32.93 -18.03 12.10
N VAL A 686 -34.23 -18.01 12.29
CA VAL A 686 -34.98 -19.01 13.05
C VAL A 686 -36.08 -19.62 12.20
N ARG A 687 -36.29 -20.93 12.36
CA ARG A 687 -37.45 -21.62 11.78
C ARG A 687 -38.22 -22.32 12.90
N GLU A 688 -39.53 -22.12 12.88
CA GLU A 688 -40.47 -22.76 13.80
C GLU A 688 -40.89 -24.14 13.27
N TYR A 689 -40.91 -25.12 14.16
CA TYR A 689 -41.36 -26.49 13.91
C TYR A 689 -42.36 -26.88 15.00
N MET A 690 -43.63 -26.97 14.61
CA MET A 690 -44.70 -27.46 15.49
C MET A 690 -44.62 -28.99 15.64
N SER A 691 -45.10 -29.49 16.78
CA SER A 691 -45.18 -30.91 17.11
C SER A 691 -46.46 -31.53 16.56
N GLU A 692 -46.43 -32.82 16.18
CA GLU A 692 -47.63 -33.53 15.72
C GLU A 692 -48.68 -33.67 16.84
N GLY A 693 -49.80 -32.94 16.72
CA GLY A 693 -50.87 -32.89 17.71
C GLY A 693 -52.14 -32.17 17.21
N GLU A 694 -53.14 -32.06 18.09
CA GLU A 694 -54.34 -31.24 17.88
C GLU A 694 -53.96 -29.74 17.93
N GLY A 695 -54.72 -28.86 17.25
CA GLY A 695 -54.39 -27.43 17.11
C GLY A 695 -53.42 -27.08 15.95
N LEU A 696 -52.80 -28.09 15.32
CA LEU A 696 -51.81 -27.89 14.25
C LEU A 696 -52.37 -27.23 12.97
N SER A 697 -53.57 -27.62 12.56
CA SER A 697 -54.22 -27.14 11.34
C SER A 697 -54.74 -25.72 11.47
N ASP A 698 -54.73 -25.18 12.69
CA ASP A 698 -55.62 -24.10 13.10
C ASP A 698 -54.84 -22.77 13.19
N TYR A 699 -53.56 -22.76 12.84
CA TYR A 699 -52.69 -21.56 12.78
C TYR A 699 -51.82 -21.50 11.52
N GLU A 700 -51.68 -20.30 10.93
CA GLU A 700 -50.70 -19.99 9.88
C GLU A 700 -49.54 -19.12 10.42
N GLN A 701 -48.36 -19.20 9.78
CA GLN A 701 -47.18 -18.38 10.12
C GLN A 701 -47.15 -17.09 9.31
N VAL A 702 -47.21 -15.95 10.00
CA VAL A 702 -47.04 -14.61 9.42
C VAL A 702 -45.72 -14.01 9.91
N PHE A 703 -44.78 -13.81 8.98
CA PHE A 703 -43.50 -13.16 9.26
C PHE A 703 -43.67 -11.64 9.29
N GLY A 704 -43.48 -11.07 10.48
CA GLY A 704 -43.67 -9.65 10.78
C GLY A 704 -44.70 -9.39 11.87
N ALA A 705 -44.69 -8.17 12.40
CA ALA A 705 -45.72 -7.69 13.32
C ALA A 705 -46.96 -7.27 12.52
N VAL A 706 -48.14 -7.75 12.92
CA VAL A 706 -49.42 -7.37 12.27
C VAL A 706 -50.11 -6.27 13.08
N ALA A 707 -50.54 -5.20 12.43
CA ALA A 707 -51.15 -4.05 13.09
C ALA A 707 -52.26 -3.40 12.24
N GLU A 708 -53.34 -2.99 12.91
CA GLU A 708 -54.43 -2.22 12.32
C GLU A 708 -53.94 -0.83 11.87
N GLN A 709 -54.40 -0.40 10.70
CA GLN A 709 -54.11 0.88 10.09
C GLN A 709 -55.26 1.87 10.30
N ALA A 710 -55.02 3.16 10.02
CA ALA A 710 -55.99 4.22 10.22
C ALA A 710 -57.24 4.14 9.29
N ASP A 711 -57.26 3.21 8.34
CA ASP A 711 -58.38 2.89 7.45
C ASP A 711 -59.11 1.58 7.84
N GLY A 712 -58.73 0.94 8.95
CA GLY A 712 -59.28 -0.33 9.41
C GLY A 712 -58.70 -1.58 8.75
N THR A 713 -57.76 -1.44 7.80
CA THR A 713 -57.03 -2.58 7.23
C THR A 713 -55.92 -3.07 8.16
N ALA A 714 -55.46 -4.31 7.99
CA ALA A 714 -54.30 -4.82 8.71
C ALA A 714 -53.05 -4.83 7.80
N ALA A 715 -51.92 -4.34 8.30
CA ALA A 715 -50.64 -4.37 7.61
C ALA A 715 -49.62 -5.24 8.37
N VAL A 716 -48.71 -5.87 7.63
CA VAL A 716 -47.63 -6.71 8.18
C VAL A 716 -46.29 -5.96 8.04
N THR A 717 -45.56 -5.85 9.15
CA THR A 717 -44.23 -5.23 9.21
C THR A 717 -43.17 -6.30 9.45
N ASP A 718 -42.60 -6.85 8.38
CA ASP A 718 -41.52 -7.83 8.41
C ASP A 718 -40.15 -7.16 8.64
N THR A 719 -39.18 -7.93 9.13
CA THR A 719 -37.79 -7.49 9.36
C THR A 719 -36.85 -8.39 8.58
N LEU A 720 -36.20 -7.83 7.57
CA LEU A 720 -35.29 -8.53 6.67
C LEU A 720 -33.83 -8.10 6.94
N PRO A 721 -32.83 -8.99 6.72
CA PRO A 721 -31.44 -8.69 7.01
C PRO A 721 -30.86 -7.65 6.04
N ALA A 722 -29.79 -6.98 6.45
CA ALA A 722 -29.03 -6.12 5.55
C ALA A 722 -28.52 -6.93 4.35
N GLY A 723 -28.52 -6.34 3.15
CA GLY A 723 -28.05 -7.01 1.94
C GLY A 723 -29.03 -8.04 1.32
N TYR A 724 -30.23 -8.24 1.86
CA TYR A 724 -31.23 -9.22 1.36
C TYR A 724 -31.62 -9.08 -0.12
N GLY A 725 -31.47 -7.87 -0.68
CA GLY A 725 -31.62 -7.58 -2.11
C GLY A 725 -33.05 -7.26 -2.59
N ALA A 726 -34.04 -7.32 -1.70
CA ALA A 726 -35.44 -6.97 -1.99
C ALA A 726 -36.07 -6.20 -0.81
N PRO A 727 -37.05 -5.30 -1.06
CA PRO A 727 -37.80 -4.60 -0.02
C PRO A 727 -38.92 -5.44 0.61
N ALA A 728 -39.15 -6.65 0.09
CA ALA A 728 -40.12 -7.62 0.57
C ALA A 728 -39.51 -9.02 0.58
N ARG A 729 -40.07 -9.90 1.39
CA ARG A 729 -39.67 -11.31 1.54
C ARG A 729 -39.73 -12.06 0.21
N LYS A 730 -38.71 -12.87 -0.08
CA LYS A 730 -38.66 -13.75 -1.26
C LYS A 730 -39.60 -14.93 -1.08
N GLU A 731 -40.20 -15.41 -2.18
CA GLU A 731 -41.01 -16.63 -2.17
C GLU A 731 -40.19 -17.83 -1.65
N GLY A 732 -40.78 -18.63 -0.76
CA GLY A 732 -40.12 -19.77 -0.12
C GLY A 732 -39.23 -19.44 1.10
N ASP A 733 -38.97 -18.16 1.40
CA ASP A 733 -38.25 -17.77 2.62
C ASP A 733 -39.16 -17.91 3.85
N THR A 734 -38.99 -19.02 4.57
CA THR A 734 -39.74 -19.37 5.80
C THR A 734 -38.93 -19.08 7.08
N PHE A 735 -38.01 -18.11 7.03
CA PHE A 735 -37.17 -17.74 8.16
C PHE A 735 -37.58 -16.44 8.86
N LEU A 736 -37.65 -16.51 10.18
CA LEU A 736 -37.65 -15.33 11.05
C LEU A 736 -36.21 -14.80 11.17
N TYR A 737 -36.03 -13.48 11.11
CA TYR A 737 -34.71 -12.84 11.25
C TYR A 737 -34.58 -12.06 12.56
N HIS A 738 -33.34 -11.78 12.92
CA HIS A 738 -32.96 -11.03 14.12
C HIS A 738 -33.68 -9.66 14.19
N GLY A 739 -34.34 -9.38 15.32
CA GLY A 739 -35.15 -8.19 15.55
C GLY A 739 -36.58 -8.25 15.01
N GLY A 740 -36.94 -9.29 14.26
CA GLY A 740 -38.29 -9.47 13.70
C GLY A 740 -39.30 -10.10 14.66
N THR A 741 -40.53 -10.25 14.18
CA THR A 741 -41.65 -10.91 14.88
C THR A 741 -42.14 -12.10 14.07
N LEU A 742 -42.43 -13.23 14.73
CA LEU A 742 -43.20 -14.33 14.16
C LEU A 742 -44.60 -14.33 14.80
N SER A 743 -45.60 -13.97 14.01
CA SER A 743 -47.00 -13.91 14.42
C SER A 743 -47.72 -15.15 13.90
N ASN A 744 -48.24 -15.99 14.78
CA ASN A 744 -49.04 -17.15 14.33
C ASN A 744 -50.51 -16.77 14.42
N ARG A 745 -51.23 -16.80 13.30
CA ARG A 745 -52.62 -16.36 13.21
C ARG A 745 -53.58 -17.53 13.13
N ILE A 746 -54.63 -17.49 13.94
CA ILE A 746 -55.67 -18.52 13.95
C ILE A 746 -56.45 -18.55 12.62
N THR A 747 -56.76 -19.73 12.10
CA THR A 747 -57.31 -19.96 10.75
C THR A 747 -58.64 -20.73 10.72
N ASP A 748 -59.23 -20.97 11.89
CA ASP A 748 -60.53 -21.65 12.04
C ASP A 748 -61.68 -20.90 11.31
N THR A 749 -62.65 -21.64 10.78
CA THR A 749 -63.79 -21.09 10.01
C THR A 749 -65.08 -21.05 10.82
N VAL A 750 -66.08 -20.35 10.31
CA VAL A 750 -67.44 -20.39 10.81
C VAL A 750 -68.41 -20.50 9.64
N ARG A 751 -69.38 -21.40 9.80
CA ARG A 751 -70.48 -21.54 8.88
C ARG A 751 -71.40 -20.33 8.97
N VAL A 752 -71.52 -19.60 7.86
CA VAL A 752 -72.49 -18.50 7.71
C VAL A 752 -73.58 -18.94 6.74
N ALA A 753 -74.84 -18.74 7.11
CA ALA A 753 -75.99 -19.15 6.31
C ALA A 753 -77.05 -18.03 6.18
N ALA A 754 -77.72 -17.99 5.03
CA ALA A 754 -78.92 -17.20 4.83
C ALA A 754 -80.10 -18.08 4.41
N THR A 755 -81.26 -17.85 4.99
CA THR A 755 -82.54 -18.43 4.57
C THR A 755 -83.46 -17.32 4.11
N LYS A 756 -83.82 -17.32 2.83
CA LYS A 756 -84.78 -16.41 2.24
C LYS A 756 -86.17 -17.04 2.28
N VAL A 757 -87.16 -16.31 2.80
CA VAL A 757 -88.56 -16.74 2.94
C VAL A 757 -89.48 -15.72 2.27
N TRP A 758 -90.51 -16.18 1.57
CA TRP A 758 -91.60 -15.35 1.04
C TRP A 758 -92.92 -15.67 1.76
N ASP A 759 -93.34 -14.83 2.73
CA ASP A 759 -94.69 -14.89 3.31
C ASP A 759 -95.68 -14.17 2.37
N ALA A 760 -95.93 -14.84 1.24
CA ALA A 760 -96.66 -14.31 0.10
C ALA A 760 -97.64 -15.35 -0.47
N ALA A 761 -98.25 -16.18 0.38
CA ALA A 761 -99.07 -17.33 -0.03
C ALA A 761 -100.22 -17.00 -1.03
N ALA A 762 -100.70 -15.76 -1.05
CA ALA A 762 -101.70 -15.27 -2.02
C ALA A 762 -101.16 -15.14 -3.47
N PHE A 763 -99.85 -15.30 -3.66
CA PHE A 763 -99.08 -15.02 -4.88
C PHE A 763 -98.03 -16.09 -5.18
N GLN A 764 -98.06 -17.25 -4.53
CA GLN A 764 -96.96 -18.23 -4.57
C GLN A 764 -96.63 -18.81 -5.96
N SER A 765 -97.52 -18.68 -6.95
CA SER A 765 -97.26 -19.04 -8.37
C SER A 765 -96.50 -17.98 -9.17
N GLU A 766 -96.31 -16.80 -8.60
CA GLU A 766 -95.92 -15.56 -9.31
C GLU A 766 -94.51 -15.09 -8.91
N PHE A 767 -93.62 -16.03 -8.61
CA PHE A 767 -92.24 -15.79 -8.19
C PHE A 767 -91.18 -16.43 -9.10
N GLU A 768 -91.59 -17.18 -10.14
CA GLU A 768 -90.68 -17.87 -11.08
C GLU A 768 -89.78 -16.89 -11.86
N ASP A 769 -90.17 -15.62 -11.96
CA ASP A 769 -89.38 -14.55 -12.60
C ASP A 769 -88.67 -13.61 -11.59
N VAL A 770 -88.71 -13.91 -10.29
CA VAL A 770 -88.14 -13.08 -9.23
C VAL A 770 -86.76 -13.62 -8.82
N ARG A 771 -85.78 -12.72 -8.75
CA ARG A 771 -84.46 -13.01 -8.17
C ARG A 771 -84.10 -12.01 -7.06
N VAL A 772 -83.34 -12.48 -6.09
CA VAL A 772 -82.90 -11.75 -4.90
C VAL A 772 -81.38 -11.74 -4.86
N GLU A 773 -80.77 -10.61 -4.50
CA GLU A 773 -79.34 -10.49 -4.24
C GLU A 773 -79.10 -10.21 -2.74
N LEU A 774 -78.24 -11.01 -2.13
CA LEU A 774 -77.82 -10.89 -0.73
C LEU A 774 -76.33 -10.55 -0.67
N THR A 775 -75.96 -9.42 -0.05
CA THR A 775 -74.55 -9.08 0.23
C THR A 775 -74.16 -9.58 1.61
N LEU A 776 -73.00 -10.22 1.74
CA LEU A 776 -72.42 -10.62 3.01
C LEU A 776 -71.67 -9.45 3.65
N GLN A 777 -71.95 -9.19 4.93
CA GLN A 777 -71.23 -8.23 5.77
C GLN A 777 -70.58 -8.92 6.97
N SER A 778 -69.50 -8.32 7.47
CA SER A 778 -68.81 -8.74 8.69
C SER A 778 -68.49 -7.55 9.61
N ARG A 779 -68.24 -7.83 10.89
CA ARG A 779 -67.62 -6.89 11.84
C ARG A 779 -66.85 -7.65 12.93
N PRO A 780 -65.90 -7.02 13.66
CA PRO A 780 -65.40 -7.57 14.92
C PRO A 780 -66.54 -7.81 15.90
N ALA A 781 -66.55 -8.95 16.57
CA ALA A 781 -67.67 -9.37 17.42
C ALA A 781 -67.94 -8.38 18.57
N GLY A 782 -69.19 -7.95 18.72
CA GLY A 782 -69.59 -6.96 19.73
C GLY A 782 -69.23 -5.51 19.40
N ALA A 783 -68.73 -5.22 18.19
CA ALA A 783 -68.61 -3.85 17.69
C ALA A 783 -69.99 -3.24 17.36
N GLY A 784 -70.02 -1.95 17.00
CA GLY A 784 -71.25 -1.21 16.73
C GLY A 784 -72.03 -1.66 15.48
N GLU A 785 -73.22 -1.11 15.28
CA GLU A 785 -73.97 -1.29 14.02
C GLU A 785 -73.39 -0.46 12.85
N ASP A 786 -72.55 0.53 13.16
CA ASP A 786 -71.75 1.31 12.23
C ASP A 786 -70.42 0.62 11.85
N ALA A 787 -70.07 -0.49 12.49
CA ALA A 787 -68.85 -1.26 12.22
C ALA A 787 -69.04 -2.40 11.19
N TRP A 788 -70.25 -2.58 10.64
CA TRP A 788 -70.50 -3.58 9.60
C TRP A 788 -69.93 -3.13 8.24
N THR A 789 -69.08 -3.98 7.66
CA THR A 789 -68.46 -3.78 6.35
C THR A 789 -68.76 -4.94 5.41
N ASP A 790 -68.88 -4.67 4.12
CA ASP A 790 -69.07 -5.70 3.10
C ASP A 790 -67.83 -6.59 3.02
N VAL A 791 -68.02 -7.92 3.00
CA VAL A 791 -66.92 -8.88 2.93
C VAL A 791 -66.35 -8.90 1.51
N PRO A 792 -65.04 -8.66 1.31
CA PRO A 792 -64.43 -8.72 -0.01
C PRO A 792 -64.27 -10.18 -0.48
N GLY A 793 -64.69 -10.46 -1.70
CA GLY A 793 -64.43 -11.70 -2.42
C GLY A 793 -63.01 -11.74 -3.01
N ALA A 794 -62.71 -12.83 -3.73
CA ALA A 794 -61.37 -13.08 -4.28
C ALA A 794 -60.89 -12.07 -5.34
N ASP A 795 -61.77 -11.22 -5.87
CA ASP A 795 -61.47 -10.12 -6.79
C ASP A 795 -61.54 -8.72 -6.15
N GLY A 796 -61.83 -8.65 -4.84
CA GLY A 796 -62.01 -7.41 -4.09
C GLY A 796 -63.42 -6.78 -4.19
N THR A 797 -64.38 -7.42 -4.88
CA THR A 797 -65.79 -6.98 -4.88
C THR A 797 -66.55 -7.56 -3.66
N PRO A 798 -67.65 -6.95 -3.19
CA PRO A 798 -68.48 -7.52 -2.14
C PRO A 798 -68.97 -8.94 -2.47
N VAL A 799 -68.86 -9.87 -1.52
CA VAL A 799 -69.42 -11.23 -1.63
C VAL A 799 -70.94 -11.13 -1.70
N THR A 800 -71.51 -11.37 -2.89
CA THR A 800 -72.94 -11.48 -3.12
C THR A 800 -73.37 -12.92 -3.38
N VAL A 801 -74.62 -13.24 -3.02
CA VAL A 801 -75.29 -14.48 -3.39
C VAL A 801 -76.62 -14.12 -4.06
N VAL A 802 -76.81 -14.57 -5.29
CA VAL A 802 -78.09 -14.49 -5.99
C VAL A 802 -78.93 -15.73 -5.65
N LEU A 803 -80.21 -15.52 -5.36
CA LEU A 803 -81.21 -16.56 -5.14
C LEU A 803 -82.37 -16.36 -6.12
N ASP A 804 -82.67 -17.40 -6.89
CA ASP A 804 -83.72 -17.50 -7.91
C ASP A 804 -84.43 -18.87 -7.79
N ASP A 805 -85.18 -19.32 -8.82
CA ASP A 805 -85.99 -20.56 -8.79
C ASP A 805 -87.00 -20.63 -7.61
N PHE A 806 -87.61 -19.48 -7.25
CA PHE A 806 -88.76 -19.43 -6.34
C PHE A 806 -90.04 -19.86 -7.09
N TYR A 807 -90.80 -20.82 -6.55
CA TYR A 807 -92.09 -21.25 -7.10
C TYR A 807 -93.03 -21.75 -6.00
N ALA A 808 -94.26 -22.14 -6.36
CA ALA A 808 -95.34 -22.42 -5.41
C ALA A 808 -95.05 -23.53 -4.38
N GLU A 809 -94.09 -24.42 -4.64
CA GLU A 809 -93.64 -25.47 -3.71
C GLU A 809 -92.25 -25.16 -3.10
N ASN A 810 -91.59 -24.09 -3.53
CA ASN A 810 -90.24 -23.65 -3.14
C ASN A 810 -90.23 -22.14 -2.78
N MET A 811 -91.05 -21.75 -1.81
CA MET A 811 -91.13 -20.36 -1.29
C MET A 811 -90.06 -20.06 -0.21
N THR A 812 -89.06 -20.93 -0.04
CA THR A 812 -87.99 -20.79 0.94
C THR A 812 -86.70 -21.42 0.43
N ILE A 813 -85.61 -20.64 0.39
CA ILE A 813 -84.31 -21.08 -0.13
C ILE A 813 -83.22 -20.78 0.91
N THR A 814 -82.36 -21.76 1.19
CA THR A 814 -81.24 -21.63 2.13
C THR A 814 -79.91 -21.79 1.41
N THR A 815 -78.99 -20.85 1.63
CA THR A 815 -77.59 -20.89 1.22
C THR A 815 -76.68 -20.91 2.45
N ALA A 816 -75.48 -21.49 2.33
CA ALA A 816 -74.45 -21.46 3.37
C ALA A 816 -73.05 -21.64 2.79
N ALA A 817 -72.06 -21.00 3.42
CA ALA A 817 -70.64 -21.16 3.13
C ALA A 817 -69.80 -21.01 4.41
N GLU A 818 -68.54 -21.43 4.34
CA GLU A 818 -67.55 -21.23 5.41
C GLU A 818 -66.76 -19.95 5.14
N TYR A 819 -66.57 -19.14 6.18
CA TYR A 819 -65.73 -17.94 6.16
C TYR A 819 -64.82 -17.96 7.39
N SER A 820 -63.72 -17.19 7.41
CA SER A 820 -62.82 -17.14 8.57
C SER A 820 -63.57 -16.73 9.84
N ARG A 821 -63.45 -17.47 10.95
CA ARG A 821 -64.06 -17.06 12.22
C ARG A 821 -63.39 -15.81 12.80
N TYR A 822 -62.16 -15.53 12.38
CA TYR A 822 -61.29 -14.50 12.93
C TYR A 822 -60.79 -13.53 11.84
N ASP A 823 -60.53 -12.29 12.24
CA ASP A 823 -59.95 -11.27 11.38
C ASP A 823 -58.41 -11.39 11.25
N ALA A 824 -57.80 -10.49 10.49
CA ALA A 824 -56.36 -10.50 10.24
C ALA A 824 -55.48 -10.32 11.49
N LEU A 825 -56.06 -9.95 12.64
CA LEU A 825 -55.42 -9.76 13.94
C LEU A 825 -55.80 -10.87 14.95
N GLY A 826 -56.59 -11.87 14.53
CA GLY A 826 -57.04 -12.97 15.40
C GLY A 826 -58.28 -12.64 16.23
N ARG A 827 -59.01 -11.56 15.92
CA ARG A 827 -60.23 -11.17 16.66
C ARG A 827 -61.47 -11.84 16.06
N PRO A 828 -62.42 -12.36 16.86
CA PRO A 828 -63.58 -13.07 16.34
C PRO A 828 -64.50 -12.14 15.54
N LEU A 829 -65.11 -12.68 14.47
CA LEU A 829 -66.00 -11.96 13.55
C LEU A 829 -67.47 -12.37 13.72
N GLU A 830 -68.35 -11.37 13.70
CA GLU A 830 -69.78 -11.55 13.43
C GLU A 830 -70.06 -11.34 11.94
N TYR A 831 -71.01 -12.11 11.39
CA TYR A 831 -71.42 -12.10 9.99
C TYR A 831 -72.93 -11.95 9.83
N ARG A 832 -73.37 -11.25 8.78
CA ARG A 832 -74.77 -11.20 8.37
C ARG A 832 -74.91 -11.12 6.86
N TYR A 833 -75.98 -11.69 6.32
CA TYR A 833 -76.42 -11.36 4.96
C TYR A 833 -77.44 -10.22 5.02
N VAL A 834 -77.31 -9.25 4.12
CA VAL A 834 -78.28 -8.17 3.93
C VAL A 834 -78.89 -8.35 2.55
N GLU A 835 -80.22 -8.28 2.44
CA GLU A 835 -80.84 -8.21 1.12
C GLU A 835 -80.54 -6.84 0.52
N THR A 836 -79.81 -6.84 -0.58
CA THR A 836 -79.32 -5.63 -1.26
C THR A 836 -79.98 -5.45 -2.62
N GLY A 837 -80.54 -6.51 -3.20
CA GLY A 837 -81.32 -6.42 -4.43
C GLY A 837 -82.55 -7.31 -4.49
N VAL A 838 -83.61 -6.81 -5.12
CA VAL A 838 -84.78 -7.60 -5.57
C VAL A 838 -85.08 -7.20 -7.01
N TYR A 839 -85.28 -8.15 -7.89
CA TYR A 839 -85.48 -7.92 -9.32
C TYR A 839 -86.58 -8.84 -9.86
N GLN A 840 -87.23 -8.44 -10.95
CA GLN A 840 -88.27 -9.22 -11.61
C GLN A 840 -88.09 -9.25 -13.13
N GLY A 841 -88.21 -10.44 -13.72
CA GLY A 841 -88.02 -10.74 -15.13
C GLY A 841 -86.62 -10.40 -15.65
N ASP A 842 -86.52 -10.16 -16.95
CA ASP A 842 -85.31 -9.67 -17.65
C ASP A 842 -84.88 -8.25 -17.21
N GLY A 843 -85.55 -7.64 -16.23
CA GLY A 843 -85.25 -6.32 -15.71
C GLY A 843 -83.93 -6.26 -14.95
N GLY A 844 -83.04 -5.35 -15.33
CA GLY A 844 -81.76 -5.08 -14.64
C GLY A 844 -81.87 -4.07 -13.49
N GLU A 845 -83.01 -3.40 -13.31
CA GLU A 845 -83.22 -2.39 -12.26
C GLU A 845 -83.56 -3.06 -10.92
N ASN A 846 -82.87 -2.65 -9.86
CA ASN A 846 -83.15 -3.08 -8.50
C ASN A 846 -84.43 -2.42 -7.97
N LEU A 847 -85.38 -3.23 -7.52
CA LEU A 847 -86.69 -2.81 -7.01
C LEU A 847 -86.68 -2.50 -5.51
N LEU A 848 -85.62 -2.92 -4.80
CA LEU A 848 -85.46 -2.71 -3.36
C LEU A 848 -85.07 -1.28 -3.02
N GLN A 849 -85.84 -0.65 -2.12
CA GLN A 849 -85.57 0.69 -1.62
C GLN A 849 -84.88 0.63 -0.25
N ALA A 850 -84.18 1.70 0.12
CA ALA A 850 -83.41 1.80 1.37
C ALA A 850 -84.27 1.81 2.65
N ASP A 851 -85.61 1.81 2.54
CA ASP A 851 -86.56 1.60 3.63
C ASP A 851 -87.04 0.13 3.75
N GLY A 852 -86.43 -0.80 2.99
CA GLY A 852 -86.78 -2.22 2.97
C GLY A 852 -88.01 -2.57 2.12
N LEU A 853 -88.62 -1.57 1.46
CA LEU A 853 -89.86 -1.74 0.72
C LEU A 853 -89.61 -1.86 -0.80
N PHE A 854 -90.38 -2.71 -1.48
CA PHE A 854 -90.31 -2.89 -2.92
C PHE A 854 -91.69 -3.20 -3.52
N THR A 855 -91.77 -3.32 -4.84
CA THR A 855 -93.03 -3.60 -5.56
C THR A 855 -92.78 -4.59 -6.68
N LEU A 856 -93.51 -5.71 -6.67
CA LEU A 856 -93.52 -6.68 -7.76
C LEU A 856 -94.80 -6.52 -8.59
N GLN A 857 -94.74 -6.89 -9.86
CA GLN A 857 -95.93 -7.11 -10.69
C GLN A 857 -96.44 -8.54 -10.48
N GLN A 858 -97.75 -8.66 -10.30
CA GLN A 858 -98.38 -9.84 -9.72
C GLN A 858 -99.75 -10.08 -10.36
N ALA A 859 -100.22 -11.33 -10.44
CA ALA A 859 -101.56 -11.61 -10.99
C ALA A 859 -102.68 -10.89 -10.22
N GLY A 860 -103.49 -10.13 -10.98
CA GLY A 860 -104.76 -9.56 -10.55
C GLY A 860 -105.95 -10.43 -10.98
N MET A 861 -107.15 -10.02 -10.55
CA MET A 861 -108.38 -10.69 -11.00
C MET A 861 -108.47 -10.68 -12.53
N ALA A 862 -108.84 -11.83 -13.10
CA ALA A 862 -108.86 -12.10 -14.54
C ALA A 862 -107.50 -11.99 -15.27
N GLY A 863 -106.36 -12.09 -14.55
CA GLY A 863 -105.03 -12.24 -15.15
C GLY A 863 -104.38 -10.93 -15.65
N ALA A 864 -104.93 -9.77 -15.30
CA ALA A 864 -104.25 -8.49 -15.51
C ALA A 864 -103.19 -8.28 -14.40
N ALA A 865 -101.96 -7.95 -14.78
CA ALA A 865 -100.90 -7.63 -13.82
C ALA A 865 -101.27 -6.42 -12.95
N ARG A 866 -100.95 -6.49 -11.66
CA ARG A 866 -101.07 -5.40 -10.68
C ARG A 866 -99.76 -5.23 -9.91
N PRO A 867 -99.39 -4.01 -9.51
CA PRO A 867 -98.35 -3.81 -8.50
C PRO A 867 -98.85 -4.35 -7.15
N VAL A 868 -97.95 -5.00 -6.41
CA VAL A 868 -98.13 -5.42 -5.02
C VAL A 868 -96.89 -4.99 -4.24
N ARG A 869 -97.09 -4.29 -3.12
CA ARG A 869 -96.00 -3.83 -2.26
C ARG A 869 -95.58 -4.92 -1.27
N TYR A 870 -94.27 -5.04 -1.08
CA TYR A 870 -93.64 -5.96 -0.15
C TYR A 870 -92.69 -5.22 0.79
N GLU A 871 -92.47 -5.79 1.98
CA GLU A 871 -91.53 -5.35 3.01
C GLU A 871 -90.57 -6.50 3.36
N SER A 872 -89.27 -6.23 3.30
CA SER A 872 -88.21 -7.15 3.70
C SER A 872 -87.84 -6.95 5.17
N ALA A 873 -87.84 -8.02 5.96
CA ALA A 873 -87.42 -8.03 7.35
C ALA A 873 -86.38 -9.11 7.60
N ALA A 874 -85.22 -8.74 8.16
CA ALA A 874 -84.14 -9.65 8.49
C ALA A 874 -84.05 -9.92 10.01
N VAL A 875 -83.74 -11.17 10.36
CA VAL A 875 -83.45 -11.63 11.74
C VAL A 875 -82.11 -12.34 11.72
N TYR A 876 -81.20 -11.90 12.60
CA TYR A 876 -79.84 -12.41 12.73
C TYR A 876 -79.69 -13.26 13.99
N SER A 877 -78.89 -14.33 13.94
CA SER A 877 -78.57 -15.16 15.09
C SER A 877 -77.12 -15.64 15.03
N ASN A 878 -76.33 -15.20 16.02
CA ASN A 878 -74.88 -15.35 16.05
C ASN A 878 -74.53 -16.37 17.15
N GLY A 879 -74.49 -17.66 16.79
CA GLY A 879 -74.22 -18.77 17.70
C GLY A 879 -73.33 -19.83 17.04
N ASP A 880 -73.56 -21.11 17.38
CA ASP A 880 -72.90 -22.26 16.73
C ASP A 880 -73.36 -22.39 15.26
N GLY A 881 -72.74 -21.60 14.39
CA GLY A 881 -73.23 -21.25 13.06
C GLY A 881 -73.96 -19.90 13.08
N GLN A 882 -73.55 -18.99 12.20
CA GLN A 882 -74.13 -17.65 12.12
C GLN A 882 -75.21 -17.63 11.04
N THR A 883 -76.43 -17.24 11.41
CA THR A 883 -77.59 -17.41 10.53
C THR A 883 -78.37 -16.11 10.35
N THR A 884 -78.75 -15.83 9.10
CA THR A 884 -79.69 -14.78 8.73
C THR A 884 -80.96 -15.42 8.21
N THR A 885 -82.13 -15.02 8.72
CA THR A 885 -83.42 -15.31 8.09
C THR A 885 -84.00 -14.01 7.55
N ILE A 886 -84.30 -13.94 6.26
CA ILE A 886 -84.86 -12.75 5.62
C ILE A 886 -86.25 -13.11 5.09
N THR A 887 -87.27 -12.47 5.62
CA THR A 887 -88.67 -12.72 5.27
C THR A 887 -89.24 -11.55 4.50
N ASN A 888 -89.66 -11.78 3.26
CA ASN A 888 -90.42 -10.81 2.48
C ASN A 888 -91.91 -11.04 2.71
N THR A 889 -92.59 -9.99 3.19
CA THR A 889 -94.02 -10.01 3.54
C THR A 889 -94.81 -9.06 2.63
N ILE A 890 -96.10 -9.30 2.43
CA ILE A 890 -96.97 -8.36 1.70
C ILE A 890 -97.24 -7.13 2.59
N ALA A 891 -96.82 -5.95 2.15
CA ALA A 891 -96.96 -4.68 2.87
C ALA A 891 -98.30 -3.97 2.59
N ASP A 892 -99.00 -4.36 1.53
CA ASP A 892 -100.30 -3.78 1.15
C ASP A 892 -101.41 -4.07 2.17
N ARG A 893 -102.31 -3.10 2.33
CA ARG A 893 -103.49 -3.20 3.21
C ARG A 893 -104.77 -3.22 2.39
N LEU A 894 -105.68 -4.13 2.71
CA LEU A 894 -106.92 -4.35 1.97
C LEU A 894 -108.15 -3.84 2.74
N ASP A 895 -108.66 -2.67 2.34
CA ASP A 895 -109.87 -2.08 2.92
C ASP A 895 -111.14 -2.77 2.38
N TYR A 896 -111.78 -3.59 3.21
CA TYR A 896 -113.05 -4.25 2.89
C TYR A 896 -114.27 -3.38 3.24
N HIS A 897 -114.97 -2.89 2.22
CA HIS A 897 -116.26 -2.21 2.37
C HIS A 897 -117.44 -3.17 2.16
N VAL A 898 -118.04 -3.65 3.25
CA VAL A 898 -119.23 -4.51 3.23
C VAL A 898 -120.50 -3.67 3.31
N ILE A 899 -121.31 -3.65 2.24
CA ILE A 899 -122.61 -2.96 2.20
C ILE A 899 -123.74 -3.99 2.26
N LYS A 900 -124.50 -4.01 3.37
CA LYS A 900 -125.73 -4.81 3.47
C LYS A 900 -126.92 -4.00 2.96
N LEU A 901 -127.46 -4.41 1.80
CA LEU A 901 -128.75 -3.95 1.31
C LEU A 901 -129.86 -4.90 1.77
N TRP A 902 -131.00 -4.33 2.14
CA TRP A 902 -132.26 -5.03 2.36
C TRP A 902 -133.16 -4.80 1.14
N HIS A 903 -134.00 -5.78 0.82
CA HIS A 903 -134.95 -5.70 -0.30
C HIS A 903 -136.31 -6.23 0.12
N ASP A 904 -137.38 -5.73 -0.50
CA ASP A 904 -138.76 -6.19 -0.30
C ASP A 904 -139.09 -7.45 -1.13
N GLU A 905 -140.32 -7.95 -1.03
CA GLU A 905 -140.81 -9.11 -1.80
C GLU A 905 -140.86 -8.85 -3.32
N ALA A 906 -140.75 -7.60 -3.77
CA ALA A 906 -140.65 -7.20 -5.18
C ALA A 906 -139.19 -6.96 -5.63
N GLY A 907 -138.21 -7.26 -4.76
CA GLY A 907 -136.79 -7.08 -5.03
C GLY A 907 -136.33 -5.62 -5.12
N GLN A 908 -137.11 -4.67 -4.57
CA GLN A 908 -136.73 -3.26 -4.49
C GLN A 908 -136.00 -2.95 -3.17
N PRO A 909 -135.03 -2.01 -3.14
CA PRO A 909 -134.35 -1.63 -1.91
C PRO A 909 -135.31 -1.18 -0.81
N ALA A 910 -135.14 -1.73 0.38
CA ALA A 910 -135.98 -1.50 1.55
C ALA A 910 -135.16 -1.02 2.75
N GLU A 911 -135.84 -0.36 3.70
CA GLU A 911 -135.26 -0.07 5.03
C GLU A 911 -135.01 -1.37 5.82
N PRO A 912 -134.03 -1.40 6.73
CA PRO A 912 -133.81 -2.56 7.60
C PRO A 912 -135.03 -2.82 8.50
N PRO A 913 -135.37 -4.09 8.79
CA PRO A 913 -136.42 -4.42 9.75
C PRO A 913 -136.16 -3.78 11.13
N GLU A 914 -137.21 -3.35 11.82
CA GLU A 914 -137.09 -2.67 13.11
C GLU A 914 -136.39 -3.57 14.14
N GLY A 915 -135.28 -3.08 14.70
CA GLY A 915 -134.43 -3.84 15.63
C GLY A 915 -133.41 -4.79 14.98
N ALA A 916 -133.29 -4.83 13.65
CA ALA A 916 -132.28 -5.64 12.97
C ALA A 916 -130.85 -5.19 13.32
N SER A 917 -130.02 -6.13 13.76
CA SER A 917 -128.56 -5.96 13.89
C SER A 917 -127.84 -6.92 12.95
N ILE A 918 -126.61 -6.57 12.57
CA ILE A 918 -125.78 -7.34 11.66
C ILE A 918 -124.43 -7.54 12.32
N THR A 919 -123.99 -8.80 12.43
CA THR A 919 -122.61 -9.15 12.75
C THR A 919 -122.01 -9.77 11.49
N ALA A 920 -120.93 -9.17 11.00
CA ALA A 920 -120.13 -9.73 9.91
C ALA A 920 -118.80 -10.21 10.49
N ALA A 921 -118.41 -11.44 10.16
CA ALA A 921 -117.08 -11.95 10.40
C ALA A 921 -116.35 -12.02 9.06
N LEU A 922 -115.14 -11.46 9.01
CA LEU A 922 -114.26 -11.56 7.84
C LEU A 922 -113.30 -12.74 8.08
N TYR A 923 -113.31 -13.69 7.16
CA TYR A 923 -112.42 -14.86 7.19
C TYR A 923 -111.38 -14.71 6.05
N ARG A 924 -110.11 -15.00 6.36
CA ARG A 924 -109.06 -15.19 5.37
C ARG A 924 -109.15 -16.64 4.90
N ASP A 925 -109.27 -16.86 3.60
CA ASP A 925 -109.25 -18.22 3.05
C ASP A 925 -107.85 -18.84 3.25
N GLY A 926 -107.80 -20.13 3.61
CA GLY A 926 -106.55 -20.84 3.92
C GLY A 926 -106.51 -21.63 5.24
N ASP A 927 -107.46 -21.46 6.16
CA ASP A 927 -107.57 -22.33 7.36
C ASP A 927 -108.94 -23.02 7.41
N LEU A 928 -108.98 -24.26 6.90
CA LEU A 928 -110.16 -25.13 6.89
C LEU A 928 -109.98 -26.33 7.82
N THR A 929 -109.60 -26.06 9.07
CA THR A 929 -109.89 -26.93 10.21
C THR A 929 -110.65 -26.13 11.28
N ALA A 930 -111.75 -26.57 11.88
CA ALA A 930 -112.40 -27.90 11.91
C ALA A 930 -113.94 -27.75 11.67
N PRO A 931 -114.86 -28.64 12.17
CA PRO A 931 -116.24 -28.75 11.64
C PRO A 931 -117.26 -27.71 12.14
#